data_AF-A0A814KR26-F1
#
_entry.id   AF-A0A814KR26-F1
#
_cell.length_a   1.000
_cell.length_b   1.000
_cell.length_c   1.000
_cell.angle_alpha   90.00
_cell.angle_beta   90.00
_cell.angle_gamma   90.00
#
_symmetry.space_group_name_H-M   'P 1'
#
loop_
_entity.id
_entity.type
_entity.pdbx_description
1 polymer ?
#
loop_
_entity_poly.entity_id
_entity_poly.type
_entity_poly.pdbx_seq_one_letter_code
_entity_poly.pdbx_strand_id
1 'polypeptide(L)'
;MNGDIDETNNSSICSSSNNAITTSSSALRKQQQINRRRAFFHDDVLVSNNKTNTITENKIEQNILPITNTNEENSTIKTFKRKVVSFSTMPSEKKVADVNDCLRYMQEGSDLLKVRSYARQFRRLYKLNENLTAISWHPTAKKPSKATITIDSIKEVRLGKTTERLREYTQQYQNESLFSIIYTNENNDYASVDLVASSADEADIWVTGLSCLIAGHGSPLTSADLEDRQQMRNRWLRDVFAVGLTSSASGEQMSHNEFPILSAKDSIDEDEAVRLLSDYGISEDNAKIRLQEIQTRKSEDVRGFFSTDELINVFKKLSTRPEIYHLLVRYSQNQDFLSIQDLTLFLEAEQGMSKITSEKCKKMIEEFEPSTEAKLLGHLGIDGFTNYLLSSECDIFNPNNRSICQDMDHPLNDYFIASSYHTFLLADQLKGPSSVDGFIHALVRGCRCLDLHCFDGPDGQPLVHNGTLTTRIPLHEVLEVINTYAFDKTNYPLILCMELQCCISQQERVAQLFIETFGEKLFLHNVMISADKNMTSKNGQTLPSPNDLRGKIIIKSKKISSIISTEYGEITDDEDCYEDYKRRSKKESISNNKKYRKLSRAFSDLVCLLRSTPFEDFSNAFNEQQSDQVCTFSENAGLRLVTSDPDEFVNYNKHFISRITPGSWRVDSSNLNPQDFWNVGCQMG
;
A
#
# COMPACT_ATOMS: atom_id res chain seq x y z
N MET A 1 68.63 -42.81 -29.31
CA MET A 1 67.97 -41.78 -30.14
C MET A 1 67.54 -40.69 -29.16
N ASN A 2 68.46 -39.92 -28.58
CA ASN A 2 69.36 -38.90 -29.17
C ASN A 2 68.66 -37.54 -29.21
N GLY A 3 69.15 -36.58 -28.42
CA GLY A 3 68.64 -35.20 -28.39
C GLY A 3 68.91 -34.48 -27.06
N ASP A 4 70.18 -34.32 -26.68
CA ASP A 4 70.62 -33.45 -25.56
C ASP A 4 70.66 -31.95 -25.98
N ILE A 5 71.16 -31.09 -25.07
CA ILE A 5 71.47 -29.63 -25.21
C ILE A 5 70.28 -28.71 -24.80
N ASP A 6 70.37 -27.78 -23.84
CA ASP A 6 71.51 -27.27 -23.02
C ASP A 6 71.06 -26.68 -21.66
N GLU A 7 72.03 -26.30 -20.80
CA GLU A 7 71.83 -25.46 -19.59
C GLU A 7 72.03 -23.94 -19.89
N THR A 8 72.00 -22.94 -18.98
CA THR A 8 71.97 -22.79 -17.50
C THR A 8 71.26 -21.48 -17.10
N ASN A 9 70.92 -21.33 -15.81
CA ASN A 9 70.62 -20.06 -15.09
C ASN A 9 69.29 -19.33 -15.43
N ASN A 10 68.61 -18.61 -14.54
CA ASN A 10 68.95 -18.20 -13.16
C ASN A 10 67.71 -18.05 -12.26
N SER A 11 67.92 -17.93 -10.95
CA SER A 11 66.91 -17.86 -9.88
C SER A 11 65.83 -16.76 -9.99
N SER A 12 64.58 -17.04 -9.59
CA SER A 12 63.91 -16.50 -8.37
C SER A 12 62.37 -16.39 -8.43
N ILE A 13 61.75 -16.30 -7.24
CA ILE A 13 60.35 -15.94 -6.90
C ILE A 13 59.32 -17.09 -6.90
N CYS A 14 58.81 -17.35 -5.70
CA CYS A 14 57.76 -18.33 -5.38
C CYS A 14 56.36 -17.71 -5.21
N SER A 15 55.37 -18.60 -5.17
CA SER A 15 54.14 -18.56 -4.35
C SER A 15 53.07 -17.47 -4.61
N SER A 16 51.98 -17.88 -5.26
CA SER A 16 50.67 -17.18 -5.21
C SER A 16 49.49 -18.11 -5.59
N SER A 17 49.10 -19.02 -4.71
CA SER A 17 47.95 -19.93 -4.95
C SER A 17 47.32 -20.53 -3.68
N ASN A 18 46.77 -19.70 -2.78
CA ASN A 18 45.97 -20.17 -1.63
C ASN A 18 44.74 -19.30 -1.25
N ASN A 19 44.51 -18.14 -1.87
CA ASN A 19 43.44 -17.20 -1.45
C ASN A 19 42.05 -17.45 -2.09
N ALA A 20 41.90 -18.42 -3.00
CA ALA A 20 40.65 -18.60 -3.76
C ALA A 20 39.61 -19.55 -3.12
N ILE A 21 39.97 -20.27 -2.04
CA ILE A 21 39.14 -21.36 -1.49
C ILE A 21 38.31 -20.92 -0.27
N THR A 22 38.68 -19.84 0.41
CA THR A 22 38.02 -19.36 1.64
C THR A 22 36.75 -18.54 1.37
N THR A 23 36.67 -17.83 0.24
CA THR A 23 35.54 -16.94 -0.11
C THR A 23 34.27 -17.68 -0.54
N SER A 24 34.37 -18.86 -1.16
CA SER A 24 33.18 -19.65 -1.55
C SER A 24 32.44 -20.26 -0.35
N SER A 25 33.16 -20.54 0.74
CA SER A 25 32.65 -21.16 1.97
C SER A 25 31.72 -20.23 2.76
N SER A 26 32.02 -18.92 2.84
CA SER A 26 31.20 -17.95 3.55
C SER A 26 29.89 -17.65 2.82
N ALA A 27 29.94 -17.50 1.49
CA ALA A 27 28.78 -17.33 0.64
C ALA A 27 27.81 -18.52 0.75
N LEU A 28 28.30 -19.76 0.66
CA LEU A 28 27.47 -20.96 0.82
C LEU A 28 26.78 -21.02 2.19
N ARG A 29 27.47 -20.65 3.26
CA ARG A 29 26.92 -20.65 4.62
C ARG A 29 25.83 -19.58 4.80
N LYS A 30 26.01 -18.38 4.25
CA LYS A 30 24.97 -17.34 4.22
C LYS A 30 23.77 -17.75 3.34
N GLN A 31 24.00 -18.36 2.18
CA GLN A 31 22.92 -18.89 1.33
C GLN A 31 22.09 -19.95 2.07
N GLN A 32 22.72 -20.84 2.84
CA GLN A 32 22.01 -21.79 3.71
C GLN A 32 21.25 -21.12 4.86
N GLN A 33 21.73 -19.99 5.38
CA GLN A 33 21.07 -19.21 6.44
C GLN A 33 19.83 -18.48 5.91
N ILE A 34 19.89 -17.93 4.69
CA ILE A 34 18.77 -17.33 3.95
C ILE A 34 17.75 -18.41 3.56
N ASN A 35 18.20 -19.54 3.00
CA ASN A 35 17.32 -20.67 2.65
C ASN A 35 16.63 -21.28 3.88
N ARG A 36 17.28 -21.29 5.06
CA ARG A 36 16.62 -21.65 6.33
C ARG A 36 15.54 -20.66 6.73
N ARG A 37 15.71 -19.34 6.48
CA ARG A 37 14.62 -18.35 6.68
C ARG A 37 13.47 -18.54 5.68
N ARG A 38 13.74 -18.92 4.42
CA ARG A 38 12.67 -19.27 3.44
C ARG A 38 11.76 -20.40 3.94
N ALA A 39 12.31 -21.41 4.64
CA ALA A 39 11.48 -22.47 5.25
C ALA A 39 10.53 -21.92 6.33
N PHE A 40 11.00 -21.03 7.22
CA PHE A 40 10.17 -20.42 8.26
C PHE A 40 9.01 -19.57 7.70
N PHE A 41 9.26 -18.74 6.69
CA PHE A 41 8.18 -17.98 6.04
C PHE A 41 7.12 -18.88 5.39
N HIS A 42 7.53 -20.03 4.85
CA HIS A 42 6.60 -20.97 4.23
C HIS A 42 5.71 -21.69 5.25
N ASP A 43 6.23 -21.95 6.47
CA ASP A 43 5.48 -22.54 7.58
C ASP A 43 4.53 -21.52 8.24
N ASP A 44 4.95 -20.27 8.47
CA ASP A 44 4.09 -19.23 9.08
C ASP A 44 2.88 -18.87 8.18
N VAL A 45 3.03 -18.92 6.85
CA VAL A 45 1.92 -18.75 5.89
C VAL A 45 0.95 -19.95 5.93
N LEU A 46 1.44 -21.17 6.19
CA LEU A 46 0.57 -22.35 6.32
C LEU A 46 -0.14 -22.43 7.67
N VAL A 47 0.46 -21.90 8.74
CA VAL A 47 -0.13 -21.86 10.09
C VAL A 47 -1.16 -20.72 10.23
N SER A 48 -0.98 -19.60 9.53
CA SER A 48 -1.94 -18.47 9.57
C SER A 48 -3.27 -18.76 8.87
N ASN A 49 -3.28 -19.61 7.83
CA ASN A 49 -4.50 -20.01 7.11
C ASN A 49 -5.47 -20.94 7.90
N ASN A 50 -5.12 -21.36 9.13
CA ASN A 50 -5.91 -22.32 9.92
C ASN A 50 -6.40 -21.77 11.28
N LYS A 51 -6.57 -20.46 11.43
CA LYS A 51 -7.19 -19.84 12.63
C LYS A 51 -8.28 -18.83 12.30
N THR A 52 -9.49 -19.35 12.11
CA THR A 52 -10.74 -18.59 12.23
C THR A 52 -10.88 -18.02 13.65
N ASN A 53 -10.57 -16.74 13.84
CA ASN A 53 -10.85 -16.02 15.07
C ASN A 53 -12.10 -15.16 14.90
N THR A 54 -13.23 -15.66 15.38
CA THR A 54 -14.44 -14.85 15.62
C THR A 54 -14.13 -13.79 16.68
N ILE A 55 -14.15 -12.50 16.28
CA ILE A 55 -14.05 -11.36 17.21
C ILE A 55 -15.42 -10.69 17.26
N THR A 56 -16.08 -10.81 18.40
CA THR A 56 -17.31 -10.05 18.70
C THR A 56 -16.96 -8.60 19.01
N GLU A 57 -17.44 -7.67 18.20
CA GLU A 57 -17.29 -6.24 18.45
C GLU A 57 -18.12 -5.79 19.67
N ASN A 58 -17.53 -4.93 20.50
CA ASN A 58 -18.25 -4.19 21.52
C ASN A 58 -17.98 -2.69 21.36
N LYS A 59 -19.08 -1.91 21.37
CA LYS A 59 -19.13 -0.48 21.08
C LYS A 59 -18.17 0.35 21.95
N ILE A 60 -17.57 1.38 21.36
CA ILE A 60 -17.10 2.56 22.09
C ILE A 60 -17.54 3.81 21.30
N GLU A 61 -18.52 4.53 21.86
CA GLU A 61 -18.92 5.86 21.38
C GLU A 61 -17.90 6.93 21.81
N GLN A 62 -17.80 7.99 21.01
CA GLN A 62 -16.96 9.14 21.32
C GLN A 62 -17.66 10.08 22.29
N ASN A 63 -16.93 10.60 23.28
CA ASN A 63 -17.25 11.87 23.93
C ASN A 63 -15.97 12.59 24.36
N ILE A 64 -15.78 13.81 23.87
CA ILE A 64 -14.65 14.70 24.19
C ILE A 64 -15.23 15.93 24.88
N LEU A 65 -14.87 16.19 26.13
CA LEU A 65 -14.79 17.54 26.73
C LEU A 65 -13.79 17.52 27.92
N PRO A 66 -13.19 18.66 28.30
CA PRO A 66 -11.97 18.70 29.09
C PRO A 66 -12.21 18.80 30.61
N ILE A 67 -11.33 18.20 31.42
CA ILE A 67 -11.30 18.39 32.88
C ILE A 67 -9.87 18.67 33.36
N THR A 68 -9.78 19.54 34.37
CA THR A 68 -8.62 20.25 34.90
C THR A 68 -7.69 19.43 35.81
N ASN A 69 -6.43 19.88 35.92
CA ASN A 69 -5.45 19.38 36.90
C ASN A 69 -5.89 19.57 38.36
N THR A 70 -5.85 18.48 39.16
CA THR A 70 -5.53 18.50 40.60
C THR A 70 -4.69 17.27 40.96
N ASN A 71 -3.75 17.44 41.90
CA ASN A 71 -2.79 16.41 42.32
C ASN A 71 -3.43 15.33 43.21
N GLU A 72 -2.97 14.07 43.13
CA GLU A 72 -2.28 13.34 44.23
C GLU A 72 -1.92 11.89 43.82
N GLU A 73 -1.38 11.09 44.75
CA GLU A 73 -0.32 10.09 44.49
C GLU A 73 -0.75 8.65 44.12
N ASN A 74 0.25 7.89 43.62
CA ASN A 74 0.44 6.44 43.78
C ASN A 74 -0.55 5.44 43.11
N SER A 75 -0.28 5.07 41.84
CA SER A 75 -0.26 3.65 41.45
C SER A 75 0.59 3.39 40.18
N THR A 76 1.33 2.27 40.17
CA THR A 76 2.31 1.96 39.10
C THR A 76 1.65 1.29 37.87
N ILE A 77 0.85 2.03 37.12
CA ILE A 77 0.24 1.54 35.88
C ILE A 77 1.23 1.69 34.72
N LYS A 78 1.68 0.57 34.15
CA LYS A 78 2.44 0.55 32.90
C LYS A 78 1.53 0.95 31.73
N THR A 79 1.57 2.23 31.36
CA THR A 79 0.92 2.72 30.15
C THR A 79 1.65 2.20 28.91
N PHE A 80 1.04 1.23 28.23
CA PHE A 80 1.44 0.90 26.86
C PHE A 80 1.17 2.11 25.97
N LYS A 81 2.23 2.72 25.44
CA LYS A 81 2.10 3.73 24.39
C LYS A 81 1.47 3.08 23.15
N ARG A 82 0.16 3.28 22.94
CA ARG A 82 -0.46 3.12 21.62
C ARG A 82 0.33 4.02 20.66
N LYS A 83 0.76 3.47 19.52
CA LYS A 83 1.41 4.27 18.47
C LYS A 83 0.41 5.30 17.97
N VAL A 84 0.63 6.57 18.28
CA VAL A 84 0.20 7.68 17.42
C VAL A 84 1.34 7.86 16.42
N VAL A 85 1.04 7.78 15.13
CA VAL A 85 2.05 8.02 14.09
C VAL A 85 2.25 9.52 13.99
N SER A 86 3.20 10.06 14.77
CA SER A 86 3.69 11.41 14.54
C SER A 86 4.79 11.37 13.49
N PHE A 87 4.63 12.12 12.41
CA PHE A 87 5.67 12.31 11.39
C PHE A 87 6.76 13.31 11.84
N SER A 88 6.64 13.91 13.03
CA SER A 88 7.68 14.74 13.64
C SER A 88 8.69 13.88 14.43
N THR A 89 9.91 13.72 13.92
CA THR A 89 11.02 13.15 14.70
C THR A 89 11.30 13.99 15.94
N MET A 90 11.49 13.35 17.10
CA MET A 90 11.89 14.06 18.32
C MET A 90 13.33 14.58 18.17
N PRO A 91 13.66 15.81 18.61
CA PRO A 91 15.01 16.38 18.44
C PRO A 91 16.17 15.59 19.08
N SER A 92 15.86 14.65 19.99
CA SER A 92 16.82 13.85 20.75
C SER A 92 17.15 12.47 20.14
N GLU A 93 16.49 12.07 19.05
CA GLU A 93 16.81 10.81 18.36
C GLU A 93 18.11 10.95 17.57
N LYS A 94 19.20 10.34 18.07
CA LYS A 94 20.48 10.26 17.37
C LYS A 94 20.33 9.44 16.11
N LYS A 95 20.16 10.11 14.96
CA LYS A 95 20.11 9.47 13.64
C LYS A 95 21.45 8.85 13.30
N VAL A 96 21.42 7.61 12.83
CA VAL A 96 22.55 6.87 12.26
C VAL A 96 22.64 7.20 10.77
N ALA A 97 23.77 7.74 10.32
CA ALA A 97 24.06 7.95 8.90
C ALA A 97 25.18 7.04 8.36
N ASP A 98 25.96 6.42 9.24
CA ASP A 98 27.06 5.52 8.90
C ASP A 98 27.37 4.49 10.01
N VAL A 99 28.37 3.62 9.79
CA VAL A 99 28.85 2.68 10.82
C VAL A 99 29.45 3.40 12.04
N ASN A 100 30.08 4.57 11.85
CA ASN A 100 30.74 5.30 12.95
C ASN A 100 29.71 5.79 13.98
N ASP A 101 28.53 6.21 13.53
CA ASP A 101 27.39 6.50 14.40
C ASP A 101 26.99 5.28 15.23
N CYS A 102 26.93 4.08 14.62
CA CYS A 102 26.67 2.83 15.35
C CYS A 102 27.75 2.52 16.40
N LEU A 103 29.03 2.63 16.02
CA LEU A 103 30.16 2.34 16.92
C LEU A 103 30.21 3.32 18.09
N ARG A 104 30.03 4.61 17.83
CA ARG A 104 29.93 5.66 18.85
C ARG A 104 28.76 5.40 19.80
N TYR A 105 27.58 5.04 19.28
CA TYR A 105 26.42 4.67 20.10
C TYR A 105 26.73 3.45 20.99
N MET A 106 27.41 2.43 20.46
CA MET A 106 27.84 1.27 21.24
C MET A 106 28.87 1.62 22.33
N GLN A 107 29.73 2.63 22.13
CA GLN A 107 30.67 3.13 23.14
C GLN A 107 29.97 3.95 24.25
N GLU A 108 28.98 4.78 23.87
CA GLU A 108 28.10 5.47 24.82
C GLU A 108 27.32 4.48 25.70
N GLY A 109 26.83 3.39 25.10
CA GLY A 109 26.32 2.20 25.77
C GLY A 109 24.81 2.07 25.85
N SER A 110 24.35 0.82 25.95
CA SER A 110 22.93 0.43 25.87
C SER A 110 22.49 -0.48 27.00
N ASP A 111 21.28 -0.26 27.53
CA ASP A 111 20.68 -1.04 28.62
C ASP A 111 19.99 -2.32 28.09
N LEU A 112 20.79 -3.29 27.62
CA LEU A 112 20.30 -4.53 27.04
C LEU A 112 19.88 -5.56 28.10
N LEU A 113 18.82 -6.32 27.80
CA LEU A 113 18.30 -7.38 28.65
C LEU A 113 18.89 -8.74 28.24
N LYS A 114 19.79 -9.30 29.05
CA LYS A 114 20.36 -10.62 28.82
C LYS A 114 19.41 -11.73 29.26
N VAL A 115 18.98 -12.56 28.32
CA VAL A 115 18.09 -13.70 28.56
C VAL A 115 18.92 -14.95 28.91
N ARG A 116 18.51 -15.69 29.96
CA ARG A 116 19.04 -17.03 30.27
C ARG A 116 17.94 -18.07 30.44
N SER A 117 16.83 -17.70 31.07
CA SER A 117 15.57 -18.45 31.12
C SER A 117 14.43 -17.49 31.45
N TYR A 118 13.17 -17.94 31.39
CA TYR A 118 11.99 -17.13 31.72
C TYR A 118 12.16 -16.32 33.02
N ALA A 119 12.56 -16.98 34.12
CA ALA A 119 12.78 -16.36 35.43
C ALA A 119 14.17 -15.73 35.64
N ARG A 120 15.09 -15.80 34.66
CA ARG A 120 16.47 -15.30 34.76
C ARG A 120 16.80 -14.40 33.58
N GLN A 121 16.36 -13.15 33.69
CA GLN A 121 16.62 -12.09 32.72
C GLN A 121 17.34 -10.94 33.45
N PHE A 122 18.42 -10.42 32.87
CA PHE A 122 19.31 -9.46 33.55
C PHE A 122 19.54 -8.24 32.67
N ARG A 123 18.96 -7.08 33.03
CA ARG A 123 19.30 -5.79 32.40
C ARG A 123 20.72 -5.38 32.80
N ARG A 124 21.52 -4.96 31.83
CA ARG A 124 22.91 -4.55 31.99
C ARG A 124 23.23 -3.46 30.96
N LEU A 125 24.05 -2.50 31.35
CA LEU A 125 24.63 -1.52 30.43
C LEU A 125 25.79 -2.19 29.68
N TYR A 126 25.57 -2.50 28.41
CA TYR A 126 26.58 -3.01 27.48
C TYR A 126 27.32 -1.84 26.83
N LYS A 127 28.64 -1.94 26.71
CA LYS A 127 29.51 -0.94 26.07
C LYS A 127 30.59 -1.60 25.21
N LEU A 128 30.83 -1.05 24.02
CA LEU A 128 32.06 -1.24 23.26
C LEU A 128 33.19 -0.43 23.91
N ASN A 129 34.42 -0.95 23.93
CA ASN A 129 35.57 -0.22 24.43
C ASN A 129 36.09 0.82 23.42
N GLU A 130 36.90 1.77 23.90
CA GLU A 130 37.49 2.84 23.09
C GLU A 130 38.31 2.29 21.91
N ASN A 131 39.05 1.19 22.14
CA ASN A 131 39.89 0.55 21.13
C ASN A 131 39.14 -0.38 20.17
N LEU A 132 37.81 -0.47 20.25
CA LEU A 132 36.95 -1.32 19.41
C LEU A 132 37.23 -2.85 19.47
N THR A 133 38.06 -3.33 20.39
CA THR A 133 38.49 -4.74 20.51
C THR A 133 37.58 -5.63 21.36
N ALA A 134 36.69 -5.07 22.19
CA ALA A 134 35.85 -5.86 23.09
C ALA A 134 34.57 -5.15 23.54
N ILE A 135 33.50 -5.92 23.72
CA ILE A 135 32.29 -5.50 24.41
C ILE A 135 32.33 -5.94 25.88
N SER A 136 31.89 -5.06 26.78
CA SER A 136 31.83 -5.31 28.23
C SER A 136 30.48 -4.89 28.80
N TRP A 137 30.13 -5.36 30.00
CA TRP A 137 28.85 -5.00 30.63
C TRP A 137 28.93 -4.70 32.14
N HIS A 138 28.23 -3.65 32.56
CA HIS A 138 28.14 -3.20 33.96
C HIS A 138 26.66 -2.97 34.36
N PRO A 139 26.30 -2.99 35.65
CA PRO A 139 27.05 -3.50 36.78
C PRO A 139 27.06 -5.04 36.80
N THR A 140 28.12 -5.66 37.32
CA THR A 140 28.19 -7.11 37.46
C THR A 140 29.09 -7.51 38.63
N ALA A 141 28.55 -8.31 39.56
CA ALA A 141 29.27 -8.83 40.73
C ALA A 141 30.29 -9.94 40.41
N LYS A 142 30.71 -10.07 39.13
CA LYS A 142 31.75 -11.02 38.70
C LYS A 142 33.03 -10.22 38.42
N LYS A 143 34.18 -10.90 38.48
CA LYS A 143 35.46 -10.34 38.03
C LYS A 143 35.32 -9.77 36.60
N PRO A 144 35.95 -8.63 36.27
CA PRO A 144 35.83 -7.98 34.96
C PRO A 144 36.11 -8.90 33.76
N SER A 145 37.06 -9.84 33.89
CA SER A 145 37.34 -10.85 32.85
C SER A 145 36.14 -11.71 32.47
N LYS A 146 35.19 -11.92 33.39
CA LYS A 146 33.93 -12.67 33.14
C LYS A 146 32.75 -11.78 32.73
N ALA A 147 33.03 -10.51 32.45
CA ALA A 147 32.06 -9.49 32.06
C ALA A 147 32.34 -8.88 30.67
N THR A 148 33.18 -9.54 29.87
CA THR A 148 33.71 -9.05 28.58
C THR A 148 33.65 -10.17 27.53
N ILE A 149 33.49 -9.80 26.25
CA ILE A 149 33.66 -10.66 25.06
C ILE A 149 34.54 -9.87 24.08
N THR A 150 35.65 -10.46 23.63
CA THR A 150 36.52 -9.85 22.60
C THR A 150 35.89 -10.01 21.22
N ILE A 151 36.06 -9.02 20.34
CA ILE A 151 35.52 -9.07 18.98
C ILE A 151 36.07 -10.28 18.21
N ASP A 152 37.36 -10.60 18.34
CA ASP A 152 38.00 -11.77 17.70
C ASP A 152 37.35 -13.13 18.07
N SER A 153 36.73 -13.20 19.26
CA SER A 153 36.02 -14.39 19.71
C SER A 153 34.63 -14.53 19.08
N ILE A 154 34.02 -13.44 18.63
CA ILE A 154 32.70 -13.43 18.00
C ILE A 154 32.83 -14.03 16.60
N LYS A 155 31.89 -14.91 16.24
CA LYS A 155 31.85 -15.60 14.94
C LYS A 155 30.71 -15.14 14.06
N GLU A 156 29.61 -14.70 14.66
CA GLU A 156 28.48 -14.06 13.98
C GLU A 156 27.56 -13.36 15.00
N VAL A 157 26.78 -12.40 14.51
CA VAL A 157 25.64 -11.83 15.23
C VAL A 157 24.37 -12.12 14.44
N ARG A 158 23.29 -12.46 15.13
CA ARG A 158 22.03 -12.90 14.52
C ARG A 158 20.86 -12.08 15.06
N LEU A 159 20.25 -11.27 14.20
CA LEU A 159 18.99 -10.58 14.48
C LEU A 159 17.80 -11.58 14.49
N GLY A 160 16.86 -11.38 15.42
CA GLY A 160 15.66 -12.20 15.58
C GLY A 160 15.77 -13.36 16.57
N LYS A 161 14.67 -14.10 16.75
CA LYS A 161 14.52 -15.27 17.63
C LYS A 161 15.25 -16.52 17.10
N THR A 162 16.55 -16.37 16.80
CA THR A 162 17.36 -17.39 16.11
C THR A 162 17.85 -18.51 17.02
N THR A 163 18.03 -18.25 18.32
CA THR A 163 18.33 -19.29 19.31
C THR A 163 17.06 -19.83 19.97
N GLU A 164 17.11 -21.08 20.42
CA GLU A 164 16.02 -21.76 21.13
C GLU A 164 15.56 -20.98 22.36
N ARG A 165 16.50 -20.48 23.17
CA ARG A 165 16.20 -19.65 24.36
C ARG A 165 15.43 -18.39 24.03
N LEU A 166 15.69 -17.75 22.89
CA LEU A 166 14.89 -16.60 22.46
C LEU A 166 13.49 -17.06 22.05
N ARG A 167 13.34 -18.13 21.27
CA ARG A 167 12.00 -18.66 20.92
C ARG A 167 11.17 -19.04 22.16
N GLU A 168 11.79 -19.66 23.15
CA GLU A 168 11.11 -20.16 24.36
C GLU A 168 10.75 -19.08 25.39
N TYR A 169 11.56 -18.02 25.54
CA TYR A 169 11.43 -17.09 26.67
C TYR A 169 11.13 -15.64 26.28
N THR A 170 10.91 -15.35 24.98
CA THR A 170 10.71 -13.97 24.48
C THR A 170 9.48 -13.78 23.59
N GLN A 171 8.43 -14.59 23.74
CA GLN A 171 7.18 -14.43 22.99
C GLN A 171 6.59 -13.01 23.12
N GLN A 172 6.72 -12.42 24.32
CA GLN A 172 6.27 -11.06 24.66
C GLN A 172 7.06 -9.91 23.99
N TYR A 173 8.20 -10.20 23.36
CA TYR A 173 9.05 -9.19 22.72
C TYR A 173 8.94 -9.26 21.18
N GLN A 174 8.98 -8.08 20.53
CA GLN A 174 9.03 -7.95 19.07
C GLN A 174 10.30 -8.62 18.54
N ASN A 175 10.18 -9.40 17.47
CA ASN A 175 11.28 -10.21 16.94
C ASN A 175 12.49 -9.33 16.54
N GLU A 176 12.22 -8.11 16.10
CA GLU A 176 13.15 -7.12 15.57
C GLU A 176 14.01 -6.50 16.69
N SER A 177 13.55 -6.49 17.94
CA SER A 177 14.31 -5.95 19.08
C SER A 177 15.20 -7.01 19.77
N LEU A 178 15.41 -8.17 19.14
CA LEU A 178 16.16 -9.30 19.70
C LEU A 178 17.36 -9.63 18.84
N PHE A 179 18.47 -9.98 19.48
CA PHE A 179 19.63 -10.52 18.78
C PHE A 179 20.47 -11.46 19.65
N SER A 180 21.23 -12.33 19.00
CA SER A 180 22.17 -13.24 19.65
C SER A 180 23.59 -13.02 19.11
N ILE A 181 24.54 -12.88 20.03
CA ILE A 181 25.98 -12.86 19.73
C ILE A 181 26.51 -14.28 19.91
N ILE A 182 27.08 -14.87 18.85
CA ILE A 182 27.68 -16.21 18.86
C ILE A 182 29.20 -16.07 18.91
N TYR A 183 29.84 -16.67 19.91
CA TYR A 183 31.28 -16.49 20.17
C TYR A 183 31.93 -17.77 20.71
N THR A 184 33.25 -17.90 20.55
CA THR A 184 34.04 -18.99 21.16
C THR A 184 34.44 -18.60 22.58
N ASN A 185 34.18 -19.47 23.56
CA ASN A 185 34.51 -19.25 24.97
C ASN A 185 36.01 -19.55 25.28
N GLU A 186 36.42 -19.39 26.55
CA GLU A 186 37.78 -19.70 27.04
C GLU A 186 38.24 -21.16 26.77
N ASN A 187 37.29 -22.10 26.64
CA ASN A 187 37.53 -23.51 26.32
C ASN A 187 37.48 -23.81 24.81
N ASN A 188 37.32 -22.78 23.97
CA ASN A 188 37.09 -22.87 22.52
C ASN A 188 35.76 -23.52 22.10
N ASP A 189 34.77 -23.65 23.00
CA ASP A 189 33.41 -24.07 22.66
C ASP A 189 32.56 -22.91 22.14
N TYR A 190 31.60 -23.20 21.27
CA TYR A 190 30.58 -22.24 20.84
C TYR A 190 29.61 -21.89 21.98
N ALA A 191 29.51 -20.61 22.29
CA ALA A 191 28.59 -20.04 23.26
C ALA A 191 27.73 -18.94 22.62
N SER A 192 26.58 -18.64 23.24
CA SER A 192 25.75 -17.49 22.87
C SER A 192 25.45 -16.56 24.03
N VAL A 193 25.33 -15.27 23.70
CA VAL A 193 24.65 -14.27 24.53
C VAL A 193 23.40 -13.83 23.79
N ASP A 194 22.25 -14.12 24.40
CA ASP A 194 20.93 -13.79 23.87
C ASP A 194 20.43 -12.49 24.54
N LEU A 195 20.10 -11.48 23.73
CA LEU A 195 19.86 -10.10 24.15
C LEU A 195 18.53 -9.56 23.62
N VAL A 196 17.88 -8.71 24.42
CA VAL A 196 16.76 -7.86 24.01
C VAL A 196 17.16 -6.39 24.17
N ALA A 197 17.06 -5.62 23.09
CA ALA A 197 17.19 -4.16 23.10
C ALA A 197 15.87 -3.48 23.52
N SER A 198 15.90 -2.18 23.74
CA SER A 198 14.73 -1.35 24.06
C SER A 198 13.86 -1.04 22.84
N SER A 199 14.45 -0.99 21.64
CA SER A 199 13.76 -0.86 20.35
C SER A 199 14.36 -1.78 19.28
N ALA A 200 13.72 -1.84 18.11
CA ALA A 200 14.30 -2.47 16.92
C ALA A 200 15.53 -1.70 16.42
N ASP A 201 15.48 -0.36 16.44
CA ASP A 201 16.58 0.50 15.97
C ASP A 201 17.85 0.30 16.81
N GLU A 202 17.72 0.17 18.14
CA GLU A 202 18.84 -0.17 19.01
C GLU A 202 19.40 -1.57 18.73
N ALA A 203 18.55 -2.55 18.39
CA ALA A 203 19.02 -3.86 17.96
C ALA A 203 19.78 -3.79 16.63
N ASP A 204 19.24 -3.10 15.62
CA ASP A 204 19.90 -2.93 14.32
C ASP A 204 21.22 -2.15 14.44
N ILE A 205 21.32 -1.14 15.31
CA ILE A 205 22.59 -0.45 15.63
C ILE A 205 23.64 -1.44 16.15
N TRP A 206 23.30 -2.22 17.17
CA TRP A 206 24.24 -3.18 17.78
C TRP A 206 24.61 -4.31 16.83
N VAL A 207 23.65 -4.83 16.06
CA VAL A 207 23.90 -5.87 15.06
C VAL A 207 24.79 -5.33 13.93
N THR A 208 24.53 -4.12 13.44
CA THR A 208 25.29 -3.49 12.36
C THR A 208 26.72 -3.18 12.79
N GLY A 209 26.91 -2.49 13.93
CA GLY A 209 28.23 -2.15 14.43
C GLY A 209 29.08 -3.39 14.74
N LEU A 210 28.51 -4.40 15.42
CA LEU A 210 29.23 -5.66 15.65
C LEU A 210 29.55 -6.41 14.36
N SER A 211 28.64 -6.45 13.39
CA SER A 211 28.86 -7.16 12.13
C SER A 211 29.94 -6.50 11.27
N CYS A 212 30.05 -5.16 11.31
CA CYS A 212 31.18 -4.45 10.72
C CYS A 212 32.51 -4.82 11.42
N LEU A 213 32.55 -4.82 12.76
CA LEU A 213 33.76 -5.18 13.51
C LEU A 213 34.24 -6.61 13.22
N ILE A 214 33.31 -7.55 13.02
CA ILE A 214 33.61 -8.95 12.63
C ILE A 214 34.11 -9.05 11.19
N ALA A 215 33.63 -8.19 10.27
CA ALA A 215 34.06 -8.22 8.88
C ALA A 215 35.55 -7.87 8.69
N GLY A 216 36.15 -7.12 9.63
CA GLY A 216 37.55 -6.72 9.60
C GLY A 216 38.58 -7.79 10.01
N HIS A 217 38.20 -9.06 10.17
CA HIS A 217 39.12 -10.11 10.67
C HIS A 217 40.44 -10.23 9.86
N GLY A 218 41.53 -9.69 10.43
CA GLY A 218 42.89 -9.75 9.90
C GLY A 218 43.78 -8.60 10.39
N SER A 219 43.17 -7.43 10.61
CA SER A 219 43.78 -6.25 11.25
C SER A 219 42.69 -5.57 12.10
N PRO A 220 43.02 -4.88 13.21
CA PRO A 220 42.09 -3.96 13.82
C PRO A 220 41.62 -2.94 12.77
N LEU A 221 40.30 -2.75 12.64
CA LEU A 221 39.73 -1.66 11.84
C LEU A 221 40.26 -0.34 12.39
N THR A 222 41.04 0.36 11.58
CA THR A 222 41.56 1.69 11.92
C THR A 222 40.50 2.75 11.63
N SER A 223 40.69 3.96 12.17
CA SER A 223 39.86 5.11 11.81
C SER A 223 39.93 5.43 10.32
N ALA A 224 41.09 5.20 9.68
CA ALA A 224 41.27 5.39 8.25
C ALA A 224 40.41 4.40 7.42
N ASP A 225 40.40 3.12 7.79
CA ASP A 225 39.56 2.11 7.11
C ASP A 225 38.05 2.45 7.20
N LEU A 226 37.64 3.14 8.27
CA LEU A 226 36.26 3.58 8.47
C LEU A 226 35.93 4.87 7.71
N GLU A 227 36.89 5.78 7.55
CA GLU A 227 36.76 6.99 6.72
C GLU A 227 36.75 6.67 5.22
N ASP A 228 37.55 5.70 4.78
CA ASP A 228 37.63 5.24 3.38
C ASP A 228 36.27 4.78 2.83
N ARG A 229 35.45 4.10 3.66
CA ARG A 229 34.15 3.52 3.27
C ARG A 229 33.17 4.52 2.66
N GLN A 230 33.21 5.78 3.07
CA GLN A 230 32.31 6.82 2.56
C GLN A 230 32.99 7.82 1.61
N GLN A 231 34.25 7.60 1.22
CA GLN A 231 34.95 8.53 0.33
C GLN A 231 34.28 8.69 -1.04
N MET A 232 33.74 7.63 -1.62
CA MET A 232 33.05 7.68 -2.91
C MET A 232 31.81 8.60 -2.86
N ARG A 233 31.02 8.49 -1.77
CA ARG A 233 29.89 9.37 -1.49
C ARG A 233 30.36 10.81 -1.22
N ASN A 234 31.47 10.99 -0.52
CA ASN A 234 32.07 12.31 -0.27
C ASN A 234 32.54 12.98 -1.57
N ARG A 235 33.25 12.26 -2.46
CA ARG A 235 33.71 12.78 -3.75
C ARG A 235 32.53 13.25 -4.58
N TRP A 236 31.55 12.37 -4.80
CA TRP A 236 30.32 12.69 -5.52
C TRP A 236 29.61 13.95 -4.97
N LEU A 237 29.45 14.07 -3.64
CA LEU A 237 28.83 15.26 -3.04
C LEU A 237 29.68 16.53 -3.18
N ARG A 238 31.02 16.45 -3.14
CA ARG A 238 31.89 17.59 -3.43
C ARG A 238 31.74 18.06 -4.87
N ASP A 239 31.73 17.14 -5.83
CA ASP A 239 31.57 17.44 -7.25
C ASP A 239 30.20 18.09 -7.52
N VAL A 240 29.14 17.51 -6.94
CA VAL A 240 27.76 18.02 -6.98
C VAL A 240 27.65 19.46 -6.43
N PHE A 241 28.17 19.72 -5.23
CA PHE A 241 28.09 21.04 -4.62
C PHE A 241 28.98 22.07 -5.33
N ALA A 242 30.14 21.66 -5.85
CA ALA A 242 30.99 22.52 -6.67
C ALA A 242 30.26 22.99 -7.95
N VAL A 243 29.57 22.08 -8.66
CA VAL A 243 28.78 22.43 -9.85
C VAL A 243 27.64 23.40 -9.48
N GLY A 244 26.87 23.12 -8.43
CA GLY A 244 25.77 24.00 -7.99
C GLY A 244 26.23 25.43 -7.61
N LEU A 245 27.41 25.56 -7.00
CA LEU A 245 28.04 26.85 -6.70
C LEU A 245 28.42 27.61 -7.99
N THR A 246 28.98 26.92 -9.00
CA THR A 246 29.34 27.56 -10.27
C THR A 246 28.14 28.01 -11.10
N SER A 247 27.08 27.20 -11.17
CA SER A 247 25.83 27.54 -11.89
C SER A 247 25.12 28.76 -11.31
N SER A 248 25.42 29.13 -10.06
CA SER A 248 24.90 30.33 -9.40
C SER A 248 25.68 31.61 -9.75
N ALA A 249 26.93 31.48 -10.24
CA ALA A 249 27.83 32.60 -10.51
C ALA A 249 27.89 33.01 -12.00
N SER A 250 27.56 32.10 -12.91
CA SER A 250 27.50 32.34 -14.36
C SER A 250 26.20 31.80 -14.94
N GLY A 251 25.33 32.69 -15.44
CA GLY A 251 24.02 32.37 -16.00
C GLY A 251 24.03 31.70 -17.39
N GLU A 252 24.94 30.76 -17.62
CA GLU A 252 25.05 29.98 -18.87
C GLU A 252 24.93 28.47 -18.57
N GLN A 253 24.11 27.77 -19.37
CA GLN A 253 24.00 26.31 -19.29
C GLN A 253 25.19 25.67 -20.01
N MET A 254 26.09 25.02 -19.26
CA MET A 254 27.16 24.20 -19.83
C MET A 254 26.73 22.75 -20.07
N SER A 255 27.34 22.11 -21.08
CA SER A 255 27.05 20.73 -21.48
C SER A 255 27.75 19.70 -20.58
N HIS A 256 27.13 18.53 -20.47
CA HIS A 256 27.39 17.47 -19.47
C HIS A 256 28.81 16.84 -19.37
N ASN A 257 29.82 17.27 -20.12
CA ASN A 257 31.05 16.48 -20.34
C ASN A 257 32.41 17.12 -19.96
N GLU A 258 32.44 18.30 -19.35
CA GLU A 258 33.70 18.85 -18.79
C GLU A 258 33.52 19.18 -17.30
N PHE A 259 34.11 18.37 -16.42
CA PHE A 259 34.22 18.64 -14.99
C PHE A 259 35.35 19.65 -14.75
N PRO A 260 35.07 20.87 -14.26
CA PRO A 260 36.12 21.82 -13.93
C PRO A 260 36.86 21.35 -12.67
N ILE A 261 38.19 21.29 -12.72
CA ILE A 261 39.03 21.19 -11.50
C ILE A 261 39.05 22.59 -10.86
N LEU A 262 37.92 22.98 -10.27
CA LEU A 262 37.78 24.23 -9.52
C LEU A 262 38.03 23.94 -8.04
N SER A 263 38.95 24.71 -7.44
CA SER A 263 39.07 24.78 -5.99
C SER A 263 37.73 25.20 -5.41
N ALA A 264 37.17 24.38 -4.52
CA ALA A 264 35.91 24.68 -3.85
C ALA A 264 35.99 26.08 -3.21
N LYS A 265 34.90 26.83 -3.31
CA LYS A 265 34.72 28.05 -2.52
C LYS A 265 34.64 27.59 -1.05
N ASP A 266 35.75 27.66 -0.32
CA ASP A 266 35.88 27.16 1.07
C ASP A 266 34.93 27.84 2.08
N SER A 267 34.15 28.82 1.63
CA SER A 267 33.24 29.66 2.41
C SER A 267 31.92 29.82 1.64
N ILE A 268 30.96 28.93 1.95
CA ILE A 268 29.59 28.91 1.41
C ILE A 268 28.68 29.66 2.39
N ASP A 269 27.85 30.60 1.95
CA ASP A 269 26.91 31.30 2.85
C ASP A 269 25.65 30.47 3.15
N GLU A 270 24.81 30.92 4.10
CA GLU A 270 23.63 30.15 4.54
C GLU A 270 22.57 29.98 3.43
N ASP A 271 22.38 30.99 2.56
CA ASP A 271 21.40 30.93 1.47
C ASP A 271 21.89 30.05 0.31
N GLU A 272 23.19 30.08 -0.01
CA GLU A 272 23.84 29.09 -0.87
C GLU A 272 23.72 27.67 -0.31
N ALA A 273 24.01 27.46 0.97
CA ALA A 273 23.95 26.15 1.61
C ALA A 273 22.53 25.56 1.64
N VAL A 274 21.51 26.36 1.97
CA VAL A 274 20.11 25.91 1.96
C VAL A 274 19.67 25.54 0.54
N ARG A 275 20.01 26.35 -0.47
CA ARG A 275 19.67 26.07 -1.87
C ARG A 275 20.28 24.74 -2.34
N LEU A 276 21.59 24.57 -2.13
CA LEU A 276 22.31 23.34 -2.51
C LEU A 276 21.74 22.07 -1.85
N LEU A 277 21.25 22.15 -0.62
CA LEU A 277 20.58 21.02 0.03
C LEU A 277 19.19 20.77 -0.57
N SER A 278 18.47 21.83 -0.91
CA SER A 278 17.09 21.78 -1.42
C SER A 278 17.01 21.26 -2.85
N ASP A 279 17.99 21.61 -3.70
CA ASP A 279 18.14 21.09 -5.07
C ASP A 279 18.28 19.54 -5.09
N TYR A 280 18.73 18.95 -3.99
CA TYR A 280 18.90 17.50 -3.80
C TYR A 280 17.87 16.91 -2.81
N GLY A 281 16.69 17.53 -2.71
CA GLY A 281 15.50 16.95 -2.06
C GLY A 281 15.42 17.09 -0.53
N ILE A 282 16.31 17.88 0.09
CA ILE A 282 16.19 18.22 1.51
C ILE A 282 15.19 19.38 1.67
N SER A 283 14.26 19.28 2.63
CA SER A 283 13.38 20.40 2.98
C SER A 283 14.18 21.59 3.52
N GLU A 284 13.92 22.80 2.99
CA GLU A 284 14.56 24.05 3.42
C GLU A 284 14.54 24.25 4.94
N ASP A 285 13.41 23.95 5.59
CA ASP A 285 13.27 24.13 7.05
C ASP A 285 14.22 23.20 7.82
N ASN A 286 14.32 21.93 7.39
CA ASN A 286 15.25 20.97 7.97
C ASN A 286 16.71 21.35 7.71
N ALA A 287 17.02 21.91 6.53
CA ALA A 287 18.34 22.43 6.21
C ALA A 287 18.70 23.62 7.14
N LYS A 288 17.85 24.64 7.22
CA LYS A 288 18.02 25.82 8.08
C LYS A 288 18.25 25.44 9.54
N ILE A 289 17.41 24.55 10.10
CA ILE A 289 17.56 24.07 11.49
C ILE A 289 18.95 23.45 11.73
N ARG A 290 19.43 22.57 10.82
CA ARG A 290 20.72 21.89 11.01
C ARG A 290 21.93 22.77 10.73
N LEU A 291 21.82 23.75 9.83
CA LEU A 291 22.85 24.77 9.61
C LEU A 291 22.97 25.68 10.85
N GLN A 292 21.86 26.08 11.47
CA GLN A 292 21.85 26.86 12.71
C GLN A 292 22.40 26.07 13.92
N GLU A 293 22.11 24.77 14.03
CA GLU A 293 22.73 23.89 15.04
C GLU A 293 24.27 23.81 14.93
N ILE A 294 24.83 23.96 13.72
CA ILE A 294 26.28 24.06 13.50
C ILE A 294 26.76 25.47 13.85
N GLN A 295 26.05 26.51 13.41
CA GLN A 295 26.39 27.92 13.63
C GLN A 295 26.53 28.26 15.12
N THR A 296 25.63 27.74 15.97
CA THR A 296 25.67 27.93 17.43
C THR A 296 26.91 27.33 18.12
N ARG A 297 27.68 26.48 17.43
CA ARG A 297 28.92 25.87 17.94
C ARG A 297 30.19 26.58 17.44
N LYS A 298 30.07 27.52 16.50
CA LYS A 298 31.19 28.27 15.93
C LYS A 298 31.53 29.52 16.75
N SER A 299 32.82 29.88 16.73
CA SER A 299 33.29 31.19 17.21
C SER A 299 32.70 32.32 16.38
N GLU A 300 32.63 33.53 16.96
CA GLU A 300 31.97 34.69 16.35
C GLU A 300 32.56 35.08 15.00
N ASP A 301 33.88 34.95 14.85
CA ASP A 301 34.62 35.31 13.64
C ASP A 301 34.33 34.42 12.42
N VAL A 302 33.66 33.26 12.61
CA VAL A 302 33.39 32.27 11.56
C VAL A 302 31.88 31.98 11.42
N ARG A 303 31.02 32.76 12.09
CA ARG A 303 29.56 32.65 11.89
C ARG A 303 29.17 33.25 10.53
N GLY A 304 28.22 32.59 9.86
CA GLY A 304 27.66 33.01 8.56
C GLY A 304 28.14 32.19 7.37
N PHE A 305 29.21 31.39 7.54
CA PHE A 305 29.80 30.60 6.46
C PHE A 305 29.99 29.13 6.85
N PHE A 306 29.88 28.25 5.84
CA PHE A 306 29.99 26.80 5.95
C PHE A 306 31.07 26.28 5.00
N SER A 307 31.80 25.25 5.43
CA SER A 307 32.70 24.52 4.54
C SER A 307 31.94 23.45 3.75
N THR A 308 32.49 23.03 2.61
CA THR A 308 31.93 21.93 1.80
C THR A 308 31.78 20.64 2.63
N ASP A 309 32.73 20.35 3.52
CA ASP A 309 32.67 19.15 4.37
C ASP A 309 31.60 19.25 5.47
N GLU A 310 31.30 20.45 5.98
CA GLU A 310 30.14 20.66 6.86
C GLU A 310 28.83 20.41 6.11
N LEU A 311 28.71 20.92 4.89
CA LEU A 311 27.52 20.74 4.04
C LEU A 311 27.28 19.27 3.70
N ILE A 312 28.33 18.52 3.37
CA ILE A 312 28.29 17.06 3.17
C ILE A 312 27.80 16.34 4.42
N ASN A 313 28.30 16.72 5.59
CA ASN A 313 27.87 16.14 6.86
C ASN A 313 26.42 16.48 7.23
N VAL A 314 25.92 17.66 6.85
CA VAL A 314 24.49 18.02 6.97
C VAL A 314 23.66 17.17 6.02
N PHE A 315 24.02 17.12 4.73
CA PHE A 315 23.32 16.33 3.72
C PHE A 315 23.17 14.89 4.17
N LYS A 316 24.28 14.19 4.47
CA LYS A 316 24.26 12.79 4.93
C LYS A 316 23.32 12.54 6.10
N LYS A 317 23.30 13.43 7.11
CA LYS A 317 22.46 13.30 8.31
C LYS A 317 20.97 13.60 8.07
N LEU A 318 20.64 14.22 6.94
CA LEU A 318 19.27 14.54 6.55
C LEU A 318 18.72 13.59 5.48
N SER A 319 19.54 13.18 4.51
CA SER A 319 19.16 12.22 3.45
C SER A 319 19.19 10.77 3.89
N THR A 320 20.13 10.39 4.79
CA THR A 320 20.27 8.98 5.21
C THR A 320 19.19 8.61 6.22
N ARG A 321 18.33 7.67 5.83
CA ARG A 321 17.33 7.04 6.69
C ARG A 321 17.95 5.81 7.38
N PRO A 322 18.03 5.76 8.73
CA PRO A 322 18.70 4.66 9.46
C PRO A 322 18.21 3.27 9.06
N GLU A 323 16.91 3.08 8.89
CA GLU A 323 16.29 1.81 8.50
C GLU A 323 16.67 1.36 7.09
N ILE A 324 16.86 2.30 6.16
CA ILE A 324 17.34 2.00 4.79
C ILE A 324 18.83 1.68 4.83
N TYR A 325 19.61 2.39 5.66
CA TYR A 325 21.02 2.12 5.85
C TYR A 325 21.27 0.73 6.45
N HIS A 326 20.57 0.37 7.54
CA HIS A 326 20.64 -0.96 8.13
C HIS A 326 20.21 -2.07 7.15
N LEU A 327 19.21 -1.81 6.29
CA LEU A 327 18.80 -2.73 5.23
C LEU A 327 19.89 -2.91 4.16
N LEU A 328 20.53 -1.83 3.71
CA LEU A 328 21.66 -1.89 2.79
C LEU A 328 22.82 -2.71 3.40
N VAL A 329 23.22 -2.37 4.63
CA VAL A 329 24.39 -2.98 5.30
C VAL A 329 24.18 -4.49 5.56
N ARG A 330 22.92 -4.89 5.79
CA ARG A 330 22.50 -6.30 5.96
C ARG A 330 22.77 -7.16 4.71
N TYR A 331 22.70 -6.58 3.51
CA TYR A 331 22.94 -7.27 2.24
C TYR A 331 24.35 -7.03 1.67
N SER A 332 24.96 -5.85 1.87
CA SER A 332 26.29 -5.46 1.38
C SER A 332 27.49 -6.20 1.98
N GLN A 333 27.27 -7.28 2.73
CA GLN A 333 28.30 -7.99 3.48
C GLN A 333 29.07 -7.09 4.48
N ASN A 334 28.38 -6.08 5.03
CA ASN A 334 28.92 -5.02 5.88
C ASN A 334 29.78 -3.97 5.15
N GLN A 335 29.49 -3.65 3.89
CA GLN A 335 30.00 -2.47 3.16
C GLN A 335 28.95 -1.33 3.11
N ASP A 336 29.34 -0.14 2.64
CA ASP A 336 28.44 1.02 2.48
C ASP A 336 27.80 1.09 1.06
N PHE A 337 27.91 0.01 0.28
CA PHE A 337 27.32 -0.14 -1.06
C PHE A 337 26.91 -1.60 -1.31
N LEU A 338 25.93 -1.84 -2.18
CA LEU A 338 25.61 -3.18 -2.71
C LEU A 338 26.40 -3.42 -4.00
N SER A 339 27.14 -4.53 -4.10
CA SER A 339 27.64 -4.99 -5.41
C SER A 339 26.49 -5.57 -6.25
N ILE A 340 26.72 -5.82 -7.54
CA ILE A 340 25.79 -6.56 -8.41
C ILE A 340 25.31 -7.87 -7.75
N GLN A 341 26.19 -8.60 -7.05
CA GLN A 341 25.83 -9.86 -6.40
C GLN A 341 24.97 -9.65 -5.14
N ASP A 342 25.25 -8.60 -4.36
CA ASP A 342 24.48 -8.28 -3.16
C ASP A 342 23.11 -7.71 -3.53
N LEU A 343 23.02 -6.93 -4.60
CA LEU A 343 21.76 -6.44 -5.18
C LEU A 343 20.91 -7.61 -5.70
N THR A 344 21.50 -8.58 -6.42
CA THR A 344 20.78 -9.82 -6.80
C THR A 344 20.22 -10.53 -5.57
N LEU A 345 21.02 -10.70 -4.52
CA LEU A 345 20.58 -11.35 -3.27
C LEU A 345 19.45 -10.57 -2.58
N PHE A 346 19.53 -9.24 -2.51
CA PHE A 346 18.48 -8.40 -1.95
C PHE A 346 17.17 -8.53 -2.74
N LEU A 347 17.22 -8.46 -4.07
CA LEU A 347 16.02 -8.54 -4.90
C LEU A 347 15.38 -9.95 -4.86
N GLU A 348 16.17 -11.03 -4.78
CA GLU A 348 15.66 -12.41 -4.66
C GLU A 348 15.17 -12.79 -3.26
N ALA A 349 15.76 -12.22 -2.20
CA ALA A 349 15.50 -12.61 -0.81
C ALA A 349 14.54 -11.66 -0.08
N GLU A 350 14.64 -10.35 -0.31
CA GLU A 350 13.80 -9.33 0.33
C GLU A 350 12.61 -8.95 -0.57
N GLN A 351 12.85 -8.66 -1.85
CA GLN A 351 11.78 -8.27 -2.80
C GLN A 351 11.05 -9.48 -3.42
N GLY A 352 11.48 -10.71 -3.15
CA GLY A 352 10.84 -11.94 -3.64
C GLY A 352 10.85 -12.10 -5.16
N MET A 353 11.66 -11.32 -5.88
CA MET A 353 11.72 -11.35 -7.34
C MET A 353 12.40 -12.64 -7.83
N SER A 354 12.00 -13.12 -9.01
CA SER A 354 12.55 -14.36 -9.59
C SER A 354 13.19 -14.11 -10.96
N LYS A 355 14.14 -14.99 -11.35
CA LYS A 355 14.87 -14.94 -12.63
C LYS A 355 15.65 -13.64 -12.85
N ILE A 356 16.32 -13.15 -11.81
CA ILE A 356 17.11 -11.92 -11.89
C ILE A 356 18.42 -12.23 -12.64
N THR A 357 18.74 -11.42 -13.65
CA THR A 357 20.01 -11.51 -14.37
C THR A 357 20.96 -10.41 -13.93
N SER A 358 22.26 -10.67 -14.06
CA SER A 358 23.28 -9.65 -13.76
C SER A 358 23.18 -8.43 -14.68
N GLU A 359 22.63 -8.54 -15.90
CA GLU A 359 22.33 -7.35 -16.72
C GLU A 359 21.19 -6.51 -16.15
N LYS A 360 20.14 -7.12 -15.57
CA LYS A 360 19.08 -6.33 -14.91
C LYS A 360 19.66 -5.52 -13.74
N CYS A 361 20.44 -6.16 -12.87
CA CYS A 361 21.08 -5.45 -11.75
C CYS A 361 22.03 -4.32 -12.22
N LYS A 362 22.79 -4.52 -13.31
CA LYS A 362 23.61 -3.45 -13.90
C LYS A 362 22.78 -2.26 -14.36
N LYS A 363 21.70 -2.49 -15.11
CA LYS A 363 20.79 -1.42 -15.57
C LYS A 363 20.18 -0.64 -14.40
N MET A 364 19.76 -1.32 -13.34
CA MET A 364 19.23 -0.67 -12.14
C MET A 364 20.29 0.22 -11.45
N ILE A 365 21.56 -0.20 -11.44
CA ILE A 365 22.66 0.64 -10.94
C ILE A 365 22.90 1.84 -11.87
N GLU A 366 22.93 1.62 -13.19
CA GLU A 366 23.06 2.68 -14.19
C GLU A 366 21.93 3.73 -14.10
N GLU A 367 20.72 3.32 -13.73
CA GLU A 367 19.53 4.15 -13.59
C GLU A 367 19.47 4.90 -12.25
N PHE A 368 19.55 4.20 -11.11
CA PHE A 368 19.23 4.78 -9.79
C PHE A 368 20.41 5.37 -9.03
N GLU A 369 21.63 4.88 -9.24
CA GLU A 369 22.83 5.40 -8.58
C GLU A 369 23.11 6.85 -9.05
N PRO A 370 23.45 7.80 -8.16
CA PRO A 370 23.87 9.13 -8.60
C PRO A 370 25.37 9.24 -8.91
N SER A 371 26.24 8.46 -8.27
CA SER A 371 27.69 8.57 -8.46
C SER A 371 28.19 7.85 -9.72
N THR A 372 28.82 8.58 -10.63
CA THR A 372 29.47 8.01 -11.84
C THR A 372 30.58 7.02 -11.47
N GLU A 373 31.33 7.26 -10.40
CA GLU A 373 32.35 6.33 -9.89
C GLU A 373 31.70 5.00 -9.45
N ALA A 374 30.59 5.07 -8.72
CA ALA A 374 29.86 3.90 -8.25
C ALA A 374 29.25 3.09 -9.41
N LYS A 375 28.67 3.76 -10.43
CA LYS A 375 28.16 3.13 -11.65
C LYS A 375 29.24 2.31 -12.37
N LEU A 376 30.41 2.90 -12.59
CA LEU A 376 31.53 2.25 -13.28
C LEU A 376 32.03 1.01 -12.53
N LEU A 377 31.98 1.02 -11.20
CA LEU A 377 32.35 -0.11 -10.35
C LEU A 377 31.21 -1.15 -10.19
N GLY A 378 29.99 -0.87 -10.65
CA GLY A 378 28.84 -1.74 -10.44
C GLY A 378 28.39 -1.80 -8.98
N HIS A 379 28.45 -0.65 -8.30
CA HIS A 379 28.07 -0.48 -6.89
C HIS A 379 26.83 0.42 -6.77
N LEU A 380 25.87 0.02 -5.94
CA LEU A 380 24.73 0.84 -5.54
C LEU A 380 24.95 1.38 -4.12
N GLY A 381 25.18 2.68 -4.00
CA GLY A 381 25.32 3.37 -2.71
C GLY A 381 23.98 3.59 -2.01
N ILE A 382 24.02 4.16 -0.80
CA ILE A 382 22.82 4.43 -0.01
C ILE A 382 21.84 5.40 -0.68
N ASP A 383 22.33 6.42 -1.40
CA ASP A 383 21.48 7.37 -2.12
C ASP A 383 20.81 6.68 -3.32
N GLY A 384 21.55 5.90 -4.11
CA GLY A 384 21.00 5.11 -5.23
C GLY A 384 20.02 4.03 -4.78
N PHE A 385 20.31 3.36 -3.67
CA PHE A 385 19.39 2.38 -3.07
C PHE A 385 18.10 3.05 -2.56
N THR A 386 18.20 4.25 -1.98
CA THR A 386 17.03 5.04 -1.59
C THR A 386 16.20 5.47 -2.80
N ASN A 387 16.84 5.91 -3.89
CA ASN A 387 16.17 6.23 -5.15
C ASN A 387 15.42 5.02 -5.72
N TYR A 388 16.04 3.83 -5.71
CA TYR A 388 15.39 2.59 -6.15
C TYR A 388 14.16 2.25 -5.30
N LEU A 389 14.26 2.33 -3.97
CA LEU A 389 13.14 2.04 -3.05
C LEU A 389 11.99 3.04 -3.17
N LEU A 390 12.23 4.25 -3.67
CA LEU A 390 11.21 5.26 -3.97
C LEU A 390 10.71 5.21 -5.43
N SER A 391 11.29 4.35 -6.27
CA SER A 391 10.90 4.19 -7.67
C SER A 391 9.57 3.44 -7.82
N SER A 392 8.96 3.55 -9.01
CA SER A 392 7.78 2.77 -9.37
C SER A 392 8.03 1.26 -9.48
N GLU A 393 9.27 0.78 -9.50
CA GLU A 393 9.56 -0.66 -9.38
C GLU A 393 9.30 -1.20 -7.97
N CYS A 394 9.34 -0.35 -6.94
CA CYS A 394 9.07 -0.70 -5.54
C CYS A 394 7.65 -0.29 -5.08
N ASP A 395 6.73 0.02 -6.02
CA ASP A 395 5.35 0.29 -5.68
C ASP A 395 4.69 -0.95 -5.05
N ILE A 396 3.95 -0.74 -3.95
CA ILE A 396 3.22 -1.81 -3.26
C ILE A 396 2.10 -2.39 -4.13
N PHE A 397 1.61 -1.62 -5.11
CA PHE A 397 0.63 -2.08 -6.08
C PHE A 397 1.29 -2.69 -7.31
N ASN A 398 0.86 -3.90 -7.69
CA ASN A 398 1.28 -4.55 -8.92
C ASN A 398 1.02 -3.63 -10.14
N PRO A 399 2.05 -3.19 -10.89
CA PRO A 399 1.87 -2.29 -12.02
C PRO A 399 0.92 -2.80 -13.11
N ASN A 400 0.79 -4.13 -13.26
CA ASN A 400 -0.13 -4.75 -14.22
C ASN A 400 -1.61 -4.48 -13.91
N ASN A 401 -1.94 -4.10 -12.67
CA ASN A 401 -3.29 -3.77 -12.23
C ASN A 401 -3.62 -2.26 -12.38
N ARG A 402 -2.71 -1.46 -12.97
CA ARG A 402 -2.97 -0.02 -13.25
C ARG A 402 -3.88 0.20 -14.46
N SER A 403 -3.94 -0.78 -15.35
CA SER A 403 -4.92 -0.87 -16.45
C SER A 403 -5.98 -1.93 -16.15
N ILE A 404 -7.04 -1.97 -16.96
CA ILE A 404 -8.00 -3.08 -16.93
C ILE A 404 -7.24 -4.39 -17.14
N CYS A 405 -7.30 -5.29 -16.16
CA CYS A 405 -6.60 -6.57 -16.14
C CYS A 405 -7.55 -7.78 -15.97
N GLN A 406 -8.83 -7.49 -15.76
CA GLN A 406 -9.92 -8.45 -15.75
C GLN A 406 -10.25 -8.88 -17.19
N ASP A 407 -10.73 -10.12 -17.34
CA ASP A 407 -11.46 -10.51 -18.55
C ASP A 407 -12.80 -9.75 -18.58
N MET A 408 -13.14 -9.13 -19.71
CA MET A 408 -14.30 -8.25 -19.88
C MET A 408 -15.34 -8.82 -20.86
N ASP A 409 -15.17 -10.10 -21.25
CA ASP A 409 -16.04 -10.86 -22.15
C ASP A 409 -16.99 -11.85 -21.41
N HIS A 410 -16.91 -11.94 -20.07
CA HIS A 410 -17.90 -12.67 -19.27
C HIS A 410 -19.28 -11.95 -19.28
N PRO A 411 -20.39 -12.65 -18.97
CA PRO A 411 -21.72 -12.03 -18.80
C PRO A 411 -21.76 -10.92 -17.74
N LEU A 412 -22.61 -9.90 -17.93
CA LEU A 412 -22.68 -8.73 -17.03
C LEU A 412 -22.91 -9.06 -15.54
N ASN A 413 -23.53 -10.20 -15.21
CA ASN A 413 -23.75 -10.66 -13.83
C ASN A 413 -22.49 -11.23 -13.14
N ASP A 414 -21.38 -11.44 -13.84
CA ASP A 414 -20.13 -11.94 -13.26
C ASP A 414 -19.26 -10.81 -12.64
N TYR A 415 -19.70 -9.55 -12.71
CA TYR A 415 -18.93 -8.37 -12.29
C TYR A 415 -19.57 -7.61 -11.13
N PHE A 416 -18.74 -7.07 -10.24
CA PHE A 416 -19.16 -5.98 -9.34
C PHE A 416 -19.24 -4.66 -10.12
N ILE A 417 -20.37 -3.97 -9.99
CA ILE A 417 -20.71 -2.75 -10.71
C ILE A 417 -20.72 -1.59 -9.73
N ALA A 418 -19.78 -0.64 -9.89
CA ALA A 418 -19.72 0.55 -9.06
C ALA A 418 -21.03 1.34 -9.14
N SER A 419 -21.78 1.39 -8.04
CA SER A 419 -23.16 1.85 -7.98
C SER A 419 -23.33 3.12 -7.15
N SER A 420 -24.37 3.89 -7.45
CA SER A 420 -24.80 5.08 -6.71
C SER A 420 -26.29 4.97 -6.41
N TYR A 421 -26.68 5.44 -5.23
CA TYR A 421 -28.07 5.51 -4.76
C TYR A 421 -28.45 6.97 -4.55
N HIS A 422 -29.64 7.37 -5.01
CA HIS A 422 -30.10 8.77 -5.07
C HIS A 422 -29.01 9.75 -5.56
N THR A 423 -28.39 9.45 -6.71
CA THR A 423 -27.18 10.11 -7.25
C THR A 423 -27.24 11.64 -7.31
N PHE A 424 -28.43 12.22 -7.38
CA PHE A 424 -28.68 13.67 -7.39
C PHE A 424 -28.43 14.36 -6.03
N LEU A 425 -28.48 13.66 -4.89
CA LEU A 425 -28.39 14.28 -3.56
C LEU A 425 -26.95 14.54 -3.11
N LEU A 426 -26.68 15.74 -2.62
CA LEU A 426 -25.37 16.14 -2.10
C LEU A 426 -25.25 16.09 -0.56
N ALA A 427 -26.36 15.88 0.16
CA ALA A 427 -26.39 15.86 1.63
C ALA A 427 -27.46 14.88 2.16
N ASP A 428 -28.28 15.31 3.12
CA ASP A 428 -29.28 14.47 3.79
C ASP A 428 -30.49 14.10 2.91
N GLN A 429 -31.14 12.99 3.25
CA GLN A 429 -32.25 12.39 2.50
C GLN A 429 -33.61 13.08 2.70
N LEU A 430 -33.71 14.11 3.55
CA LEU A 430 -35.00 14.72 3.89
C LEU A 430 -35.18 16.14 3.33
N LYS A 431 -34.08 16.89 3.24
CA LYS A 431 -34.05 18.32 2.89
C LYS A 431 -32.71 18.77 2.28
N GLY A 432 -31.81 17.82 1.96
CA GLY A 432 -30.56 18.10 1.28
C GLY A 432 -30.76 18.71 -0.12
N PRO A 433 -29.76 19.43 -0.66
CA PRO A 433 -29.81 19.92 -2.01
C PRO A 433 -29.57 18.77 -3.01
N SER A 434 -30.41 18.72 -4.03
CA SER A 434 -30.20 17.97 -5.27
C SER A 434 -29.42 18.84 -6.27
N SER A 435 -28.41 18.28 -6.95
CA SER A 435 -27.67 18.93 -8.04
C SER A 435 -27.30 17.94 -9.14
N VAL A 436 -27.05 18.46 -10.34
CA VAL A 436 -26.42 17.69 -11.43
C VAL A 436 -24.97 17.27 -11.10
N ASP A 437 -24.30 17.98 -10.18
CA ASP A 437 -22.92 17.69 -9.76
C ASP A 437 -22.74 16.28 -9.19
N GLY A 438 -23.78 15.72 -8.57
CA GLY A 438 -23.76 14.36 -8.06
C GLY A 438 -23.51 13.32 -9.16
N PHE A 439 -24.10 13.51 -10.35
CA PHE A 439 -23.87 12.67 -11.53
C PHE A 439 -22.46 12.89 -12.09
N ILE A 440 -21.97 14.13 -12.15
CA ILE A 440 -20.60 14.44 -12.60
C ILE A 440 -19.59 13.72 -11.69
N HIS A 441 -19.72 13.88 -10.36
CA HIS A 441 -18.82 13.26 -9.40
C HIS A 441 -18.87 11.73 -9.44
N ALA A 442 -20.05 11.13 -9.63
CA ALA A 442 -20.19 9.68 -9.81
C ALA A 442 -19.49 9.20 -11.08
N LEU A 443 -19.75 9.83 -12.24
CA LEU A 443 -19.21 9.44 -13.54
C LEU A 443 -17.69 9.63 -13.64
N VAL A 444 -17.15 10.76 -13.14
CA VAL A 444 -15.69 11.02 -13.11
C VAL A 444 -14.95 10.01 -12.21
N ARG A 445 -15.61 9.50 -11.16
CA ARG A 445 -15.09 8.40 -10.32
C ARG A 445 -15.26 7.01 -10.94
N GLY A 446 -15.86 6.90 -12.12
CA GLY A 446 -16.07 5.63 -12.84
C GLY A 446 -17.31 4.84 -12.41
N CYS A 447 -18.26 5.46 -11.69
CA CYS A 447 -19.54 4.81 -11.36
C CYS A 447 -20.29 4.40 -12.63
N ARG A 448 -20.85 3.19 -12.65
CA ARG A 448 -21.50 2.53 -13.80
C ARG A 448 -22.99 2.20 -13.55
N CYS A 449 -23.53 2.42 -12.36
CA CYS A 449 -24.96 2.38 -12.10
C CYS A 449 -25.40 3.65 -11.35
N LEU A 450 -26.31 4.43 -11.92
CA LEU A 450 -26.82 5.70 -11.36
C LEU A 450 -28.33 5.63 -11.09
N ASP A 451 -28.81 6.46 -10.18
CA ASP A 451 -30.19 6.46 -9.68
C ASP A 451 -30.96 7.71 -10.12
N LEU A 452 -32.16 7.52 -10.66
CA LEU A 452 -33.00 8.58 -11.24
C LEU A 452 -34.46 8.41 -10.83
N HIS A 453 -34.91 9.26 -9.90
CA HIS A 453 -36.25 9.22 -9.35
C HIS A 453 -37.05 10.40 -9.90
N CYS A 454 -37.94 10.13 -10.86
CA CYS A 454 -38.65 11.16 -11.64
C CYS A 454 -40.06 11.39 -11.09
N PHE A 455 -40.42 12.66 -10.91
CA PHE A 455 -41.71 13.15 -10.42
C PHE A 455 -42.31 14.15 -11.41
N ASP A 456 -43.61 14.37 -11.32
CA ASP A 456 -44.30 15.40 -12.13
C ASP A 456 -43.79 16.81 -11.80
N GLY A 457 -43.45 17.58 -12.84
CA GLY A 457 -43.12 19.00 -12.72
C GLY A 457 -44.09 19.94 -13.44
N PRO A 458 -43.86 21.26 -13.34
CA PRO A 458 -44.64 22.27 -14.05
C PRO A 458 -44.47 22.15 -15.57
N ASP A 459 -45.45 22.64 -16.32
CA ASP A 459 -45.41 22.75 -17.79
C ASP A 459 -45.07 21.44 -18.53
N GLY A 460 -45.36 20.29 -17.89
CA GLY A 460 -45.07 18.96 -18.43
C GLY A 460 -43.60 18.53 -18.40
N GLN A 461 -42.73 19.27 -17.70
CA GLN A 461 -41.31 18.97 -17.57
C GLN A 461 -41.03 18.09 -16.33
N PRO A 462 -40.57 16.84 -16.48
CA PRO A 462 -40.28 15.97 -15.34
C PRO A 462 -39.14 16.51 -14.47
N LEU A 463 -39.25 16.30 -13.16
CA LEU A 463 -38.26 16.70 -12.16
C LEU A 463 -37.63 15.48 -11.47
N VAL A 464 -36.35 15.57 -11.14
CA VAL A 464 -35.65 14.56 -10.34
C VAL A 464 -35.56 15.01 -8.88
N HIS A 465 -36.04 14.17 -7.96
CA HIS A 465 -35.86 14.28 -6.50
C HIS A 465 -36.30 12.97 -5.81
N ASN A 466 -36.11 12.82 -4.49
CA ASN A 466 -36.42 11.58 -3.76
C ASN A 466 -37.82 11.55 -3.07
N GLY A 467 -38.75 12.40 -3.51
CA GLY A 467 -40.08 12.54 -2.90
C GLY A 467 -40.16 13.34 -1.58
N THR A 468 -39.04 13.83 -1.02
CA THR A 468 -39.02 14.57 0.27
C THR A 468 -39.00 16.11 0.08
N LEU A 469 -38.47 16.85 1.07
CA LEU A 469 -38.30 18.32 1.03
C LEU A 469 -36.98 18.74 0.36
N THR A 470 -36.22 17.82 -0.23
CA THR A 470 -35.03 18.10 -1.04
C THR A 470 -35.35 19.04 -2.19
N THR A 471 -34.36 19.79 -2.69
CA THR A 471 -34.54 20.56 -3.92
C THR A 471 -34.79 19.64 -5.12
N ARG A 472 -35.32 20.20 -6.21
CA ARG A 472 -35.69 19.47 -7.43
C ARG A 472 -34.88 20.00 -8.60
N ILE A 473 -34.40 19.12 -9.46
CA ILE A 473 -33.64 19.47 -10.67
C ILE A 473 -34.42 19.01 -11.91
N PRO A 474 -34.47 19.80 -13.01
CA PRO A 474 -35.12 19.37 -14.24
C PRO A 474 -34.44 18.14 -14.85
N LEU A 475 -35.22 17.17 -15.34
CA LEU A 475 -34.67 15.94 -15.90
C LEU A 475 -33.75 16.21 -17.12
N HIS A 476 -34.07 17.19 -17.97
CA HIS A 476 -33.28 17.45 -19.18
C HIS A 476 -31.83 17.85 -18.84
N GLU A 477 -31.61 18.72 -17.85
CA GLU A 477 -30.27 19.10 -17.37
C GLU A 477 -29.47 17.87 -16.89
N VAL A 478 -30.13 16.96 -16.17
CA VAL A 478 -29.52 15.71 -15.70
C VAL A 478 -29.11 14.81 -16.87
N LEU A 479 -29.97 14.68 -17.89
CA LEU A 479 -29.67 13.84 -19.06
C LEU A 479 -28.56 14.44 -19.94
N GLU A 480 -28.49 15.77 -20.08
CA GLU A 480 -27.40 16.46 -20.78
C GLU A 480 -26.05 16.22 -20.10
N VAL A 481 -26.01 16.32 -18.77
CA VAL A 481 -24.83 16.02 -17.96
C VAL A 481 -24.43 14.54 -18.08
N ILE A 482 -25.38 13.61 -17.96
CA ILE A 482 -25.10 12.18 -18.16
C ILE A 482 -24.58 11.93 -19.58
N ASN A 483 -25.19 12.51 -20.61
CA ASN A 483 -24.78 12.32 -22.00
C ASN A 483 -23.35 12.79 -22.26
N THR A 484 -22.95 13.88 -21.60
CA THR A 484 -21.59 14.42 -21.63
C THR A 484 -20.61 13.45 -20.97
N TYR A 485 -20.80 13.16 -19.67
CA TYR A 485 -19.80 12.47 -18.86
C TYR A 485 -19.88 10.93 -18.86
N ALA A 486 -20.90 10.32 -19.49
CA ALA A 486 -21.19 8.87 -19.39
C ALA A 486 -19.97 7.98 -19.64
N PHE A 487 -19.12 8.34 -20.61
CA PHE A 487 -18.01 7.50 -21.09
C PHE A 487 -16.62 8.12 -20.95
N ASP A 488 -16.49 9.33 -20.39
CA ASP A 488 -15.21 10.06 -20.26
C ASP A 488 -14.15 9.27 -19.48
N LYS A 489 -14.56 8.61 -18.40
CA LYS A 489 -13.65 7.81 -17.56
C LYS A 489 -13.45 6.38 -18.06
N THR A 490 -14.46 5.82 -18.74
CA THR A 490 -14.45 4.44 -19.23
C THR A 490 -15.59 4.21 -20.24
N ASN A 491 -15.30 3.41 -21.28
CA ASN A 491 -16.27 3.09 -22.33
C ASN A 491 -17.22 1.92 -21.96
N TYR A 492 -17.13 1.36 -20.75
CA TYR A 492 -18.04 0.29 -20.30
C TYR A 492 -19.45 0.81 -20.01
N PRO A 493 -20.48 -0.04 -20.16
CA PRO A 493 -21.90 0.36 -20.10
C PRO A 493 -22.29 1.11 -18.85
N LEU A 494 -23.26 2.01 -19.01
CA LEU A 494 -23.87 2.78 -17.92
C LEU A 494 -25.31 2.31 -17.69
N ILE A 495 -25.62 1.89 -16.47
CA ILE A 495 -26.97 1.52 -16.04
C ILE A 495 -27.65 2.73 -15.39
N LEU A 496 -28.88 3.03 -15.80
CA LEU A 496 -29.75 4.03 -15.20
C LEU A 496 -30.92 3.33 -14.51
N CYS A 497 -30.90 3.28 -13.18
CA CYS A 497 -32.01 2.81 -12.35
C CYS A 497 -33.09 3.89 -12.30
N MET A 498 -34.27 3.58 -12.85
CA MET A 498 -35.36 4.55 -13.04
C MET A 498 -36.56 4.21 -12.14
N GLU A 499 -36.87 5.11 -11.21
CA GLU A 499 -38.15 5.13 -10.49
C GLU A 499 -39.05 6.22 -11.07
N LEU A 500 -40.25 5.84 -11.55
CA LEU A 500 -41.22 6.78 -12.12
C LEU A 500 -42.40 7.00 -11.18
N GLN A 501 -42.53 8.24 -10.72
CA GLN A 501 -43.68 8.74 -9.96
C GLN A 501 -44.53 9.73 -10.77
N CYS A 502 -44.15 10.02 -12.02
CA CYS A 502 -44.85 10.88 -12.97
C CYS A 502 -46.20 10.29 -13.44
N CYS A 503 -47.12 11.16 -13.85
CA CYS A 503 -48.30 10.84 -14.66
C CYS A 503 -47.91 10.36 -16.07
N ILE A 504 -48.82 9.64 -16.76
CA ILE A 504 -48.52 8.98 -18.05
C ILE A 504 -47.95 9.93 -19.13
N SER A 505 -48.50 11.13 -19.29
CA SER A 505 -48.00 12.11 -20.26
C SER A 505 -46.58 12.60 -19.94
N GLN A 506 -46.24 12.75 -18.65
CA GLN A 506 -44.86 13.06 -18.27
C GLN A 506 -43.94 11.83 -18.38
N GLN A 507 -44.41 10.60 -18.16
CA GLN A 507 -43.62 9.39 -18.46
C GLN A 507 -43.33 9.26 -19.97
N GLU A 508 -44.27 9.63 -20.84
CA GLU A 508 -44.02 9.75 -22.28
C GLU A 508 -42.98 10.84 -22.59
N ARG A 509 -43.02 12.00 -21.89
CA ARG A 509 -41.97 13.02 -22.03
C ARG A 509 -40.61 12.54 -21.53
N VAL A 510 -40.55 11.76 -20.45
CA VAL A 510 -39.31 11.07 -20.01
C VAL A 510 -38.78 10.18 -21.15
N ALA A 511 -39.63 9.34 -21.75
CA ALA A 511 -39.20 8.46 -22.84
C ALA A 511 -38.68 9.24 -24.06
N GLN A 512 -39.35 10.33 -24.45
CA GLN A 512 -38.89 11.23 -25.51
C GLN A 512 -37.52 11.83 -25.19
N LEU A 513 -37.35 12.41 -24.00
CA LEU A 513 -36.07 13.00 -23.56
C LEU A 513 -34.91 12.01 -23.61
N PHE A 514 -35.13 10.75 -23.19
CA PHE A 514 -34.09 9.71 -23.27
C PHE A 514 -33.68 9.40 -24.71
N ILE A 515 -34.63 9.34 -25.64
CA ILE A 515 -34.35 9.13 -27.07
C ILE A 515 -33.65 10.35 -27.69
N GLU A 516 -34.18 11.56 -27.42
CA GLU A 516 -33.67 12.85 -27.90
C GLU A 516 -32.22 13.09 -27.45
N THR A 517 -31.92 12.86 -26.17
CA THR A 517 -30.62 13.19 -25.56
C THR A 517 -29.55 12.12 -25.80
N PHE A 518 -29.88 10.83 -25.70
CA PHE A 518 -28.88 9.76 -25.79
C PHE A 518 -28.71 9.16 -27.20
N GLY A 519 -29.74 9.19 -28.05
CA GLY A 519 -29.67 8.66 -29.42
C GLY A 519 -29.07 7.25 -29.48
N GLU A 520 -28.01 7.07 -30.27
CA GLU A 520 -27.31 5.79 -30.45
C GLU A 520 -26.61 5.25 -29.18
N LYS A 521 -26.39 6.08 -28.15
CA LYS A 521 -25.89 5.62 -26.85
C LYS A 521 -26.95 4.81 -26.11
N LEU A 522 -28.25 5.05 -26.34
CA LEU A 522 -29.31 4.30 -25.67
C LEU A 522 -29.38 2.86 -26.22
N PHE A 523 -29.41 1.87 -25.32
CA PHE A 523 -29.56 0.47 -25.70
C PHE A 523 -31.03 0.14 -26.00
N LEU A 524 -31.32 -0.21 -27.25
CA LEU A 524 -32.65 -0.61 -27.72
C LEU A 524 -32.60 -2.01 -28.36
N HIS A 525 -33.58 -2.85 -28.03
CA HIS A 525 -33.60 -4.28 -28.41
C HIS A 525 -33.65 -4.52 -29.93
N ASN A 526 -34.16 -3.55 -30.71
CA ASN A 526 -34.20 -3.62 -32.17
C ASN A 526 -32.81 -3.69 -32.83
N VAL A 527 -31.73 -3.32 -32.12
CA VAL A 527 -30.34 -3.41 -32.62
C VAL A 527 -29.79 -4.85 -32.59
N MET A 528 -30.25 -5.73 -31.69
CA MET A 528 -29.80 -7.13 -31.66
C MET A 528 -30.40 -7.98 -32.79
N ILE A 529 -31.64 -7.72 -33.20
CA ILE A 529 -32.37 -8.55 -34.18
C ILE A 529 -31.72 -8.51 -35.58
N SER A 530 -31.00 -7.43 -35.89
CA SER A 530 -30.26 -7.25 -37.13
C SER A 530 -28.83 -7.80 -37.13
N ALA A 531 -28.22 -8.02 -35.96
CA ALA A 531 -26.79 -8.30 -35.84
C ALA A 531 -26.46 -9.80 -35.90
N ASP A 532 -27.18 -10.67 -35.17
CA ASP A 532 -26.84 -12.10 -35.18
C ASP A 532 -28.03 -13.04 -34.93
N LYS A 533 -28.48 -13.73 -35.99
CA LYS A 533 -29.52 -14.76 -35.91
C LYS A 533 -29.04 -16.08 -35.28
N ASN A 534 -27.73 -16.21 -35.03
CA ASN A 534 -27.13 -17.43 -34.49
C ASN A 534 -27.02 -17.44 -32.95
N MET A 535 -27.24 -16.31 -32.26
CA MET A 535 -27.16 -16.23 -30.79
C MET A 535 -28.45 -16.67 -30.06
N THR A 536 -29.33 -17.43 -30.74
CA THR A 536 -30.41 -18.20 -30.07
C THR A 536 -29.94 -19.64 -29.84
N SER A 537 -28.89 -19.80 -29.02
CA SER A 537 -28.42 -21.12 -28.60
C SER A 537 -29.50 -21.82 -27.76
N LYS A 538 -29.67 -23.13 -27.99
CA LYS A 538 -30.77 -23.93 -27.44
C LYS A 538 -30.62 -24.31 -25.96
N ASN A 539 -29.80 -23.59 -25.19
CA ASN A 539 -29.61 -23.74 -23.74
C ASN A 539 -29.21 -22.40 -23.11
N GLY A 540 -30.13 -21.73 -22.40
CA GLY A 540 -29.82 -20.62 -21.47
C GLY A 540 -29.46 -19.27 -22.10
N GLN A 541 -30.29 -18.24 -21.85
CA GLN A 541 -29.98 -16.85 -22.21
C GLN A 541 -28.96 -16.27 -21.21
N THR A 542 -27.71 -16.09 -21.60
CA THR A 542 -26.73 -15.33 -20.79
C THR A 542 -26.85 -13.83 -21.07
N LEU A 543 -26.62 -12.99 -20.07
CA LEU A 543 -26.49 -11.54 -20.29
C LEU A 543 -25.27 -11.25 -21.18
N PRO A 544 -25.32 -10.23 -22.05
CA PRO A 544 -24.18 -9.80 -22.85
C PRO A 544 -23.06 -9.26 -21.97
N SER A 545 -21.84 -9.27 -22.49
CA SER A 545 -20.65 -8.84 -21.75
C SER A 545 -20.53 -7.32 -21.63
N PRO A 546 -19.72 -6.81 -20.68
CA PRO A 546 -19.33 -5.40 -20.67
C PRO A 546 -18.65 -4.94 -21.98
N ASN A 547 -17.96 -5.83 -22.69
CA ASN A 547 -17.39 -5.55 -24.01
C ASN A 547 -18.46 -5.36 -25.10
N ASP A 548 -19.47 -6.23 -25.16
CA ASP A 548 -20.60 -6.13 -26.12
C ASP A 548 -21.40 -4.83 -25.93
N LEU A 549 -21.46 -4.33 -24.70
CA LEU A 549 -22.24 -3.17 -24.29
C LEU A 549 -21.43 -1.86 -24.23
N ARG A 550 -20.24 -1.81 -24.83
CA ARG A 550 -19.39 -0.59 -24.83
C ARG A 550 -20.13 0.61 -25.45
N GLY A 551 -20.05 1.75 -24.76
CA GLY A 551 -20.70 3.00 -25.17
C GLY A 551 -22.23 2.99 -25.05
N LYS A 552 -22.83 1.99 -24.36
CA LYS A 552 -24.28 1.87 -24.21
C LYS A 552 -24.79 2.28 -22.83
N ILE A 553 -25.94 2.95 -22.84
CA ILE A 553 -26.73 3.37 -21.68
C ILE A 553 -27.95 2.44 -21.62
N ILE A 554 -28.13 1.78 -20.48
CA ILE A 554 -29.13 0.72 -20.26
C ILE A 554 -30.10 1.18 -19.19
N ILE A 555 -31.41 1.12 -19.47
CA ILE A 555 -32.43 1.47 -18.48
C ILE A 555 -32.79 0.23 -17.65
N LYS A 556 -32.70 0.36 -16.32
CA LYS A 556 -33.25 -0.58 -15.33
C LYS A 556 -34.56 -0.03 -14.78
N SER A 557 -35.69 -0.67 -15.07
CA SER A 557 -36.99 -0.31 -14.50
C SER A 557 -38.03 -1.43 -14.67
N LYS A 558 -39.26 -1.20 -14.20
CA LYS A 558 -40.41 -2.09 -14.42
C LYS A 558 -40.83 -2.07 -15.90
N LYS A 559 -41.39 -3.18 -16.40
CA LYS A 559 -41.81 -3.34 -17.80
C LYS A 559 -43.22 -3.92 -17.90
N ILE A 560 -44.04 -3.38 -18.81
CA ILE A 560 -45.37 -3.89 -19.14
C ILE A 560 -45.23 -5.20 -19.93
N SER A 561 -46.09 -6.18 -19.65
CA SER A 561 -46.17 -7.43 -20.44
C SER A 561 -46.40 -7.13 -21.93
N SER A 562 -45.71 -7.85 -22.81
CA SER A 562 -45.87 -7.75 -24.27
C SER A 562 -47.25 -8.18 -24.78
N ILE A 563 -48.03 -8.88 -23.96
CA ILE A 563 -49.40 -9.33 -24.26
C ILE A 563 -50.41 -8.16 -24.19
N ILE A 564 -50.07 -7.09 -23.46
CA ILE A 564 -50.94 -5.93 -23.23
C ILE A 564 -50.77 -4.94 -24.38
N SER A 565 -51.82 -4.79 -25.22
CA SER A 565 -51.83 -3.93 -26.41
C SER A 565 -52.29 -2.49 -26.16
N THR A 566 -52.32 -2.04 -24.90
CA THR A 566 -52.75 -0.69 -24.51
C THR A 566 -51.55 0.25 -24.33
N GLU A 567 -51.79 1.56 -24.53
CA GLU A 567 -50.78 2.63 -24.45
C GLU A 567 -50.19 2.81 -23.03
N TYR A 568 -50.85 2.24 -22.02
CA TYR A 568 -50.35 2.12 -20.65
C TYR A 568 -50.76 0.78 -20.05
N GLY A 569 -50.06 0.35 -18.99
CA GLY A 569 -50.35 -0.88 -18.25
C GLY A 569 -50.20 -0.67 -16.73
N GLU A 570 -50.82 -1.55 -15.95
CA GLU A 570 -50.71 -1.51 -14.48
C GLU A 570 -49.54 -2.38 -14.00
N ILE A 571 -48.70 -1.80 -13.15
CA ILE A 571 -47.54 -2.42 -12.51
C ILE A 571 -47.69 -2.35 -10.99
N THR A 572 -47.26 -3.38 -10.27
CA THR A 572 -47.24 -3.38 -8.80
C THR A 572 -46.21 -2.35 -8.31
N ASP A 573 -46.53 -1.57 -7.27
CA ASP A 573 -45.64 -0.54 -6.71
C ASP A 573 -44.46 -1.15 -5.92
N ASP A 574 -44.66 -2.35 -5.38
CA ASP A 574 -43.70 -3.07 -4.53
C ASP A 574 -42.44 -3.51 -5.32
N GLU A 575 -41.27 -2.89 -5.06
CA GLU A 575 -39.94 -3.42 -5.47
C GLU A 575 -39.37 -4.39 -4.40
N ASP A 576 -39.62 -4.12 -3.11
CA ASP A 576 -39.06 -4.83 -1.95
C ASP A 576 -40.03 -5.89 -1.37
N CYS A 577 -40.23 -7.02 -2.05
CA CYS A 577 -41.26 -7.99 -1.65
C CYS A 577 -40.90 -8.95 -0.49
N TYR A 578 -39.63 -9.08 -0.07
CA TYR A 578 -39.23 -10.04 0.97
C TYR A 578 -39.90 -9.78 2.34
N GLU A 579 -40.08 -8.51 2.73
CA GLU A 579 -40.80 -8.15 3.96
C GLU A 579 -42.27 -8.58 3.92
N ASP A 580 -42.90 -8.48 2.75
CA ASP A 580 -44.31 -8.79 2.57
C ASP A 580 -44.57 -10.30 2.47
N TYR A 581 -43.63 -11.08 1.91
CA TYR A 581 -43.64 -12.55 1.98
C TYR A 581 -43.64 -13.05 3.44
N LYS A 582 -42.78 -12.48 4.30
CA LYS A 582 -42.70 -12.86 5.72
C LYS A 582 -43.86 -12.34 6.58
N ARG A 583 -44.57 -11.30 6.13
CA ARG A 583 -45.84 -10.85 6.72
C ARG A 583 -47.00 -11.79 6.36
N ARG A 584 -47.09 -12.22 5.09
CA ARG A 584 -48.14 -13.17 4.63
C ARG A 584 -48.04 -14.52 5.35
N SER A 585 -46.84 -15.06 5.51
CA SER A 585 -46.60 -16.33 6.23
C SER A 585 -46.83 -16.28 7.75
N LYS A 586 -47.22 -15.12 8.33
CA LYS A 586 -47.56 -14.96 9.76
C LYS A 586 -48.99 -14.48 10.05
N LYS A 587 -49.81 -14.16 9.03
CA LYS A 587 -51.22 -13.75 9.23
C LYS A 587 -52.10 -14.19 8.06
N GLU A 588 -53.01 -15.12 8.34
CA GLU A 588 -54.22 -15.27 7.54
C GLU A 588 -55.14 -14.05 7.73
N SER A 589 -55.79 -13.61 6.64
CA SER A 589 -56.83 -12.57 6.60
C SER A 589 -56.46 -11.10 6.97
N ILE A 590 -55.75 -10.40 6.07
CA ILE A 590 -55.92 -8.93 5.87
C ILE A 590 -55.96 -8.65 4.36
N SER A 591 -56.81 -7.71 3.93
CA SER A 591 -57.08 -7.34 2.53
C SER A 591 -55.83 -6.98 1.70
N ASN A 592 -55.70 -7.59 0.52
CA ASN A 592 -54.67 -7.26 -0.49
C ASN A 592 -54.88 -5.86 -1.09
N ASN A 593 -54.42 -4.81 -0.41
CA ASN A 593 -54.22 -3.49 -1.01
C ASN A 593 -52.82 -3.41 -1.66
N LYS A 594 -52.56 -4.27 -2.66
CA LYS A 594 -51.42 -4.06 -3.58
C LYS A 594 -51.65 -2.71 -4.26
N LYS A 595 -50.71 -1.77 -4.10
CA LYS A 595 -50.75 -0.51 -4.85
C LYS A 595 -50.31 -0.81 -6.27
N TYR A 596 -51.14 -0.43 -7.24
CA TYR A 596 -50.79 -0.47 -8.65
C TYR A 596 -50.55 0.95 -9.16
N ARG A 597 -49.49 1.14 -9.93
CA ARG A 597 -49.22 2.37 -10.68
C ARG A 597 -49.40 2.10 -12.17
N LYS A 598 -49.69 3.15 -12.93
CA LYS A 598 -49.71 3.08 -14.40
C LYS A 598 -48.33 3.38 -14.95
N LEU A 599 -47.87 2.55 -15.88
CA LEU A 599 -46.65 2.74 -16.65
C LEU A 599 -47.02 3.01 -18.11
N SER A 600 -46.37 3.98 -18.77
CA SER A 600 -46.56 4.25 -20.20
C SER A 600 -45.84 3.21 -21.05
N ARG A 601 -46.45 2.86 -22.20
CA ARG A 601 -45.84 1.94 -23.18
C ARG A 601 -44.55 2.53 -23.74
N ALA A 602 -44.57 3.83 -24.05
CA ALA A 602 -43.42 4.56 -24.59
C ALA A 602 -42.16 4.45 -23.72
N PHE A 603 -42.29 4.54 -22.39
CA PHE A 603 -41.16 4.33 -21.48
C PHE A 603 -40.84 2.84 -21.31
N SER A 604 -41.87 2.00 -21.16
CA SER A 604 -41.70 0.55 -20.99
C SER A 604 -40.95 -0.13 -22.14
N ASP A 605 -41.01 0.41 -23.35
CA ASP A 605 -40.30 -0.14 -24.51
C ASP A 605 -38.79 0.18 -24.52
N LEU A 606 -38.33 1.15 -23.70
CA LEU A 606 -36.91 1.43 -23.51
C LEU A 606 -36.23 0.42 -22.58
N VAL A 607 -36.98 -0.25 -21.69
CA VAL A 607 -36.46 -1.25 -20.76
C VAL A 607 -36.16 -2.55 -21.52
N CYS A 608 -34.93 -2.70 -22.01
CA CYS A 608 -34.59 -3.79 -22.93
C CYS A 608 -33.80 -4.95 -22.30
N LEU A 609 -32.96 -4.70 -21.29
CA LEU A 609 -32.02 -5.70 -20.75
C LEU A 609 -32.13 -5.94 -19.23
N LEU A 610 -32.56 -4.95 -18.46
CA LEU A 610 -32.59 -4.99 -17.00
C LEU A 610 -34.00 -4.65 -16.48
N ARG A 611 -34.87 -5.65 -16.44
CA ARG A 611 -36.26 -5.54 -16.03
C ARG A 611 -36.39 -5.75 -14.51
N SER A 612 -36.85 -4.74 -13.77
CA SER A 612 -37.22 -4.92 -12.35
C SER A 612 -38.23 -6.07 -12.22
N THR A 613 -37.96 -6.99 -11.30
CA THR A 613 -38.92 -7.99 -10.84
C THR A 613 -38.90 -8.04 -9.31
N PRO A 614 -40.05 -8.25 -8.64
CA PRO A 614 -40.03 -8.52 -7.20
C PRO A 614 -39.39 -9.89 -6.93
N PHE A 615 -38.58 -9.97 -5.87
CA PHE A 615 -38.09 -11.24 -5.34
C PHE A 615 -39.16 -11.91 -4.47
N GLU A 616 -39.41 -13.20 -4.69
CA GLU A 616 -40.28 -14.03 -3.85
C GLU A 616 -39.44 -14.95 -2.95
N ASP A 617 -38.80 -15.95 -3.55
CA ASP A 617 -37.76 -16.79 -2.94
C ASP A 617 -36.79 -17.32 -4.01
N PHE A 618 -35.68 -17.92 -3.58
CA PHE A 618 -34.67 -18.46 -4.51
C PHE A 618 -35.19 -19.61 -5.36
N SER A 619 -36.07 -20.46 -4.81
CA SER A 619 -36.64 -21.58 -5.57
C SER A 619 -37.53 -21.08 -6.70
N ASN A 620 -38.35 -20.05 -6.49
CA ASN A 620 -39.12 -19.46 -7.59
C ASN A 620 -38.22 -18.73 -8.59
N ALA A 621 -37.20 -18.01 -8.11
CA ALA A 621 -36.24 -17.35 -8.99
C ALA A 621 -35.56 -18.33 -9.98
N PHE A 622 -35.05 -19.48 -9.52
CA PHE A 622 -34.43 -20.46 -10.42
C PHE A 622 -35.39 -21.15 -11.39
N ASN A 623 -36.71 -21.15 -11.13
CA ASN A 623 -37.71 -21.79 -11.98
C ASN A 623 -38.39 -20.84 -12.97
N GLU A 624 -38.65 -19.59 -12.57
CA GLU A 624 -39.48 -18.64 -13.33
C GLU A 624 -38.71 -17.39 -13.81
N GLN A 625 -37.66 -16.96 -13.09
CA GLN A 625 -36.95 -15.72 -13.40
C GLN A 625 -36.11 -15.86 -14.68
N GLN A 626 -36.24 -14.88 -15.56
CA GLN A 626 -35.43 -14.75 -16.78
C GLN A 626 -34.15 -13.97 -16.48
N SER A 627 -33.08 -14.18 -17.24
CA SER A 627 -31.81 -13.49 -17.01
C SER A 627 -31.85 -11.98 -17.28
N ASP A 628 -32.86 -11.49 -18.02
CA ASP A 628 -33.15 -10.05 -18.15
C ASP A 628 -33.78 -9.43 -16.89
N GLN A 629 -34.13 -10.23 -15.88
CA GLN A 629 -34.78 -9.75 -14.66
C GLN A 629 -33.81 -9.51 -13.51
N VAL A 630 -33.99 -8.36 -12.85
CA VAL A 630 -33.16 -7.86 -11.74
C VAL A 630 -34.03 -7.69 -10.50
N CYS A 631 -33.58 -8.25 -9.38
CA CYS A 631 -34.20 -8.03 -8.07
C CYS A 631 -33.49 -6.91 -7.30
N THR A 632 -34.28 -5.99 -6.72
CA THR A 632 -33.81 -5.00 -5.76
C THR A 632 -34.05 -5.53 -4.34
N PHE A 633 -33.09 -5.36 -3.44
CA PHE A 633 -33.20 -5.72 -2.02
C PHE A 633 -32.78 -4.53 -1.14
N SER A 634 -33.68 -4.06 -0.30
CA SER A 634 -33.35 -3.20 0.83
C SER A 634 -32.30 -3.85 1.73
N GLU A 635 -31.44 -3.04 2.34
CA GLU A 635 -30.38 -3.42 3.27
C GLU A 635 -30.82 -4.48 4.30
N ASN A 636 -31.99 -4.32 4.92
CA ASN A 636 -32.54 -5.29 5.87
C ASN A 636 -32.91 -6.64 5.23
N ALA A 637 -33.40 -6.65 3.99
CA ALA A 637 -33.70 -7.88 3.27
C ALA A 637 -32.41 -8.60 2.85
N GLY A 638 -31.47 -7.86 2.26
CA GLY A 638 -30.17 -8.40 1.85
C GLY A 638 -29.37 -8.96 3.04
N LEU A 639 -29.21 -8.21 4.15
CA LEU A 639 -28.48 -8.68 5.34
C LEU A 639 -29.10 -9.95 5.94
N ARG A 640 -30.43 -10.09 5.89
CA ARG A 640 -31.09 -11.32 6.32
C ARG A 640 -30.74 -12.50 5.41
N LEU A 641 -30.83 -12.34 4.09
CA LEU A 641 -30.47 -13.39 3.13
C LEU A 641 -28.99 -13.80 3.25
N VAL A 642 -28.08 -12.83 3.43
CA VAL A 642 -26.66 -13.08 3.74
C VAL A 642 -26.48 -13.91 5.03
N THR A 643 -27.37 -13.74 6.01
CA THR A 643 -27.30 -14.45 7.31
C THR A 643 -28.01 -15.80 7.30
N SER A 644 -29.13 -15.95 6.60
CA SER A 644 -29.95 -17.17 6.60
C SER A 644 -29.54 -18.15 5.50
N ASP A 645 -29.32 -17.66 4.29
CA ASP A 645 -29.24 -18.49 3.07
C ASP A 645 -28.08 -18.03 2.13
N PRO A 646 -26.84 -17.84 2.65
CA PRO A 646 -25.74 -17.24 1.88
C PRO A 646 -25.35 -18.02 0.62
N ASP A 647 -25.34 -19.36 0.70
CA ASP A 647 -24.97 -20.22 -0.43
C ASP A 647 -25.98 -20.14 -1.59
N GLU A 648 -27.27 -20.01 -1.27
CA GLU A 648 -28.33 -19.81 -2.27
C GLU A 648 -28.22 -18.42 -2.91
N PHE A 649 -27.88 -17.39 -2.13
CA PHE A 649 -27.68 -16.04 -2.65
C PHE A 649 -26.45 -15.96 -3.57
N VAL A 650 -25.33 -16.61 -3.21
CA VAL A 650 -24.17 -16.80 -4.09
C VAL A 650 -24.56 -17.52 -5.38
N ASN A 651 -25.40 -18.56 -5.31
CA ASN A 651 -25.84 -19.27 -6.49
C ASN A 651 -26.81 -18.45 -7.36
N TYR A 652 -27.65 -17.62 -6.75
CA TYR A 652 -28.55 -16.70 -7.45
C TYR A 652 -27.74 -15.67 -8.26
N ASN A 653 -26.73 -15.05 -7.65
CA ASN A 653 -25.92 -14.01 -8.30
C ASN A 653 -25.06 -14.53 -9.47
N LYS A 654 -24.81 -15.85 -9.58
CA LYS A 654 -24.18 -16.47 -10.76
C LYS A 654 -25.08 -16.53 -12.00
N HIS A 655 -26.38 -16.28 -11.85
CA HIS A 655 -27.37 -16.41 -12.92
C HIS A 655 -28.16 -15.12 -13.16
N PHE A 656 -28.30 -14.28 -12.13
CA PHE A 656 -29.11 -13.07 -12.13
C PHE A 656 -28.34 -11.90 -11.50
N ILE A 657 -28.76 -10.68 -11.84
CA ILE A 657 -28.25 -9.48 -11.18
C ILE A 657 -29.11 -9.16 -9.94
N SER A 658 -28.46 -8.80 -8.84
CA SER A 658 -29.07 -8.19 -7.67
C SER A 658 -28.59 -6.75 -7.47
N ARG A 659 -29.48 -5.92 -6.91
CA ARG A 659 -29.17 -4.58 -6.41
C ARG A 659 -29.47 -4.48 -4.93
N ILE A 660 -28.58 -3.88 -4.16
CA ILE A 660 -28.81 -3.52 -2.76
C ILE A 660 -29.14 -2.02 -2.68
N THR A 661 -30.07 -1.64 -1.81
CA THR A 661 -30.37 -0.23 -1.52
C THR A 661 -30.22 0.08 -0.02
N PRO A 662 -29.67 1.26 0.35
CA PRO A 662 -29.60 1.70 1.74
C PRO A 662 -30.98 1.75 2.41
N GLY A 663 -31.03 1.39 3.69
CA GLY A 663 -32.24 1.51 4.49
C GLY A 663 -32.76 2.95 4.59
N SER A 664 -34.07 3.14 4.47
CA SER A 664 -34.71 4.48 4.53
C SER A 664 -34.56 5.21 5.89
N TRP A 665 -34.06 4.52 6.93
CA TRP A 665 -33.70 5.12 8.21
C TRP A 665 -32.36 5.89 8.17
N ARG A 666 -31.55 5.72 7.10
CA ARG A 666 -30.27 6.40 6.87
C ARG A 666 -30.50 7.82 6.33
N VAL A 667 -31.25 8.60 7.10
CA VAL A 667 -31.68 9.96 6.74
C VAL A 667 -30.51 10.93 6.55
N ASP A 668 -29.36 10.61 7.14
CA ASP A 668 -28.09 11.33 7.06
C ASP A 668 -27.24 10.96 5.84
N SER A 669 -27.73 10.07 4.96
CA SER A 669 -26.98 9.50 3.83
C SER A 669 -25.74 8.68 4.25
N SER A 670 -25.73 8.13 5.47
CA SER A 670 -24.75 7.14 5.89
C SER A 670 -24.82 5.89 5.02
N ASN A 671 -23.67 5.28 4.70
CA ASN A 671 -23.61 4.08 3.87
C ASN A 671 -23.66 2.78 4.69
N LEU A 672 -24.11 1.71 4.05
CA LEU A 672 -23.87 0.33 4.46
C LEU A 672 -22.43 -0.10 4.14
N ASN A 673 -22.00 -1.24 4.67
CA ASN A 673 -20.76 -1.89 4.25
C ASN A 673 -21.04 -2.74 2.98
N PRO A 674 -20.48 -2.40 1.81
CA PRO A 674 -20.75 -3.15 0.58
C PRO A 674 -20.10 -4.55 0.59
N GLN A 675 -19.05 -4.75 1.39
CA GLN A 675 -18.33 -6.02 1.43
C GLN A 675 -19.22 -7.20 1.84
N ASP A 676 -20.20 -6.97 2.73
CA ASP A 676 -21.11 -8.02 3.19
C ASP A 676 -21.98 -8.58 2.05
N PHE A 677 -22.24 -7.77 1.03
CA PHE A 677 -23.02 -8.14 -0.16
C PHE A 677 -22.13 -8.61 -1.31
N TRP A 678 -20.94 -8.03 -1.49
CA TRP A 678 -19.93 -8.55 -2.42
C TRP A 678 -19.47 -9.96 -2.04
N ASN A 679 -19.41 -10.30 -0.75
CA ASN A 679 -19.12 -11.65 -0.26
C ASN A 679 -20.13 -12.70 -0.76
N VAL A 680 -21.39 -12.32 -1.03
CA VAL A 680 -22.41 -13.19 -1.64
C VAL A 680 -22.61 -12.94 -3.14
N GLY A 681 -21.73 -12.16 -3.78
CA GLY A 681 -21.74 -11.91 -5.23
C GLY A 681 -22.71 -10.84 -5.72
N CYS A 682 -23.31 -10.01 -4.85
CA CYS A 682 -24.23 -8.96 -5.30
C CYS A 682 -23.50 -7.92 -6.17
N GLN A 683 -23.98 -7.70 -7.39
CA GLN A 683 -23.25 -6.89 -8.38
C GLN A 683 -23.43 -5.39 -8.15
N MET A 684 -24.64 -4.93 -7.87
CA MET A 684 -24.96 -3.51 -7.63
C MET A 684 -25.15 -3.25 -6.13
N GLY A 685 -24.05 -3.30 -5.38
CA GLY A 685 -23.98 -3.06 -3.92
C GLY A 685 -23.67 -1.61 -3.53
#